data_AF-A0A934EN44-F1
#
_entry.id   AF-A0A934EN44-F1
#
_cell.length_a   1.000
_cell.length_b   1.000
_cell.length_c   1.000
_cell.angle_alpha   90.00
_cell.angle_beta   90.00
_cell.angle_gamma   90.00
#
_symmetry.space_group_name_H-M   'P 1'
#
loop_
_entity.id
_entity.type
_entity.pdbx_description
1 polymer ?
#
loop_
_entity_poly.entity_id
_entity_poly.type
_entity_poly.pdbx_seq_one_letter_code
_entity_poly.pdbx_strand_id
1 'polypeptide(L)'
;MEILFNLIGVFSVGGTILGIFALILIYQSVVIVGGKELALIERRWLGKKMPQGRVVAMNNEVGIQARTLGPGMHFLIPFIYTAKKSEFIEIMDGKVGLIESVDGSSIPPGKIFAKVIQGHNSFQDGEAFLQNGGQKGPQIDFLPPGKYRINPYLFKISIADAVVVEKGQVGVVTSQDGSPIAPGRLLAASVPNHHNFEDGEKFLANGGQKGPQIDILLPGTYRINLNLFQVTTARAAVVESAKVGLVTAKDGNPLPEKEYVAQSVTGHADFQDANSFLKGGGERGPQLDVLKPGTYYINPLMFDVAFDDVQVVERGQVAVVVSNVGEEPTSDMKKRLGSSQMGATEEEGKEKYVVPKGYRGIQEEVAGPGKYYLNRLAFMPYIIDTTNITIDWDDSKETKFNALNVVSKDGFSIGVSVKVVVRVRPDQAPYMVSKVGSIDNLILHVIHPMIDSSFRNQASTTSAMNFMQDRQEEQTKAETRARLELEKYHVECVSVLICQIMLPQELMDTQTKKIIAQQQTTQFQEEQKAQVTRIEMEKTKATADQQPELVRAEIAVKVADQKKRETVTLAEGNAESARLKGEGDAKAIESIGIATAEAYEKQKTAIGPQAIMAIELAKHISAGKIKIMPDILTIGSGGAAEGLAAVLTQAISLSGMKIDPDGKAVVKKP
;
A
#
# COMPACT_ATOMS: atom_id res chain seq x y z
N MET A 1 100.00 58.35 -86.44
CA MET A 1 98.80 57.61 -86.90
C MET A 1 98.59 56.32 -86.12
N GLU A 2 99.62 55.52 -85.82
CA GLU A 2 99.48 54.28 -85.02
C GLU A 2 99.03 54.48 -83.56
N ILE A 3 99.46 55.57 -82.90
CA ILE A 3 99.08 55.86 -81.50
C ILE A 3 97.58 56.19 -81.37
N LEU A 4 96.98 56.79 -82.42
CA LEU A 4 95.55 57.12 -82.43
C LEU A 4 94.68 55.86 -82.57
N PHE A 5 95.14 54.87 -83.34
CA PHE A 5 94.42 53.59 -83.54
C PHE A 5 94.43 52.71 -82.29
N ASN A 6 95.56 52.67 -81.55
CA ASN A 6 95.64 51.95 -80.28
C ASN A 6 94.81 52.62 -79.17
N LEU A 7 94.71 53.96 -79.14
CA LEU A 7 93.83 54.66 -78.20
C LEU A 7 92.35 54.32 -78.46
N ILE A 8 91.91 54.35 -79.73
CA ILE A 8 90.52 54.04 -80.11
C ILE A 8 90.19 52.57 -79.80
N GLY A 9 91.13 51.64 -79.97
CA GLY A 9 90.99 50.23 -79.56
C GLY A 9 90.83 50.05 -78.04
N VAL A 10 91.62 50.77 -77.23
CA VAL A 10 91.54 50.72 -75.75
C VAL A 10 90.25 51.37 -75.23
N PHE A 11 89.78 52.47 -75.84
CA PHE A 11 88.48 53.08 -75.53
C PHE A 11 87.29 52.20 -75.97
N SER A 12 87.41 51.50 -77.10
CA SER A 12 86.43 50.50 -77.58
C SER A 12 86.33 49.31 -76.62
N VAL A 13 87.45 48.73 -76.21
CA VAL A 13 87.49 47.61 -75.26
C VAL A 13 87.00 48.06 -73.89
N GLY A 14 87.43 49.22 -73.39
CA GLY A 14 86.93 49.80 -72.13
C GLY A 14 85.42 50.09 -72.15
N GLY A 15 84.90 50.60 -73.27
CA GLY A 15 83.47 50.82 -73.49
C GLY A 15 82.66 49.51 -73.51
N THR A 16 83.18 48.46 -74.15
CA THR A 16 82.53 47.14 -74.14
C THR A 16 82.56 46.48 -72.75
N ILE A 17 83.65 46.61 -71.99
CA ILE A 17 83.74 46.09 -70.61
C ILE A 17 82.77 46.84 -69.68
N LEU A 18 82.70 48.17 -69.79
CA LEU A 18 81.72 48.97 -69.05
C LEU A 18 80.29 48.64 -69.45
N GLY A 19 80.03 48.39 -70.75
CA GLY A 19 78.73 47.96 -71.24
C GLY A 19 78.33 46.57 -70.73
N ILE A 20 79.25 45.61 -70.73
CA ILE A 20 79.03 44.27 -70.18
C ILE A 20 78.84 44.34 -68.66
N PHE A 21 79.64 45.13 -67.95
CA PHE A 21 79.49 45.35 -66.51
C PHE A 21 78.14 45.99 -66.19
N ALA A 22 77.71 47.00 -66.96
CA ALA A 22 76.40 47.63 -66.82
C ALA A 22 75.27 46.64 -67.11
N LEU A 23 75.40 45.78 -68.14
CA LEU A 23 74.42 44.72 -68.44
C LEU A 23 74.35 43.67 -67.33
N ILE A 24 75.48 43.23 -66.80
CA ILE A 24 75.56 42.31 -65.66
C ILE A 24 74.90 42.96 -64.43
N LEU A 25 75.18 44.24 -64.19
CA LEU A 25 74.61 45.00 -63.08
C LEU A 25 73.09 45.13 -63.23
N ILE A 26 72.58 45.45 -64.43
CA ILE A 26 71.13 45.51 -64.70
C ILE A 26 70.50 44.13 -64.53
N TYR A 27 71.11 43.07 -65.07
CA TYR A 27 70.59 41.70 -64.94
C TYR A 27 70.54 41.25 -63.47
N GLN A 28 71.61 41.49 -62.71
CA GLN A 28 71.66 41.21 -61.27
C GLN A 28 70.76 42.15 -60.45
N SER A 29 70.31 43.28 -61.03
CA SER A 29 69.41 44.20 -60.34
C SER A 29 67.95 43.77 -60.40
N VAL A 30 67.57 42.83 -61.28
CA VAL A 30 66.19 42.38 -61.40
C VAL A 30 65.95 41.20 -60.47
N VAL A 31 65.08 41.40 -59.47
CA VAL A 31 64.63 40.35 -58.56
C VAL A 31 63.18 40.02 -58.86
N ILE A 32 62.93 38.79 -59.32
CA ILE A 32 61.59 38.27 -59.58
C ILE A 32 61.14 37.45 -58.36
N VAL A 33 60.08 37.89 -57.71
CA VAL A 33 59.48 37.22 -56.56
C VAL A 33 58.30 36.38 -57.04
N GLY A 34 58.30 35.08 -56.73
CA GLY A 34 57.26 34.15 -57.14
C GLY A 34 55.89 34.46 -56.53
N GLY A 35 54.81 33.94 -57.12
CA GLY A 35 53.43 34.20 -56.68
C GLY A 35 53.07 33.74 -55.26
N LYS A 36 53.89 32.85 -54.67
CA LYS A 36 53.72 32.31 -53.30
C LYS A 36 54.88 32.69 -52.36
N GLU A 37 55.74 33.59 -52.81
CA GLU A 37 56.94 34.00 -52.11
C GLU A 37 56.89 35.50 -51.79
N LEU A 38 57.56 35.88 -50.72
CA LEU A 38 57.94 37.27 -50.45
C LEU A 38 59.47 37.38 -50.49
N ALA A 39 59.99 38.55 -50.86
CA ALA A 39 61.42 38.82 -50.73
C ALA A 39 61.71 39.73 -49.54
N LEU A 40 62.59 39.26 -48.67
CA LEU A 40 63.17 39.96 -47.54
C LEU A 40 64.38 40.75 -48.05
N ILE A 41 64.36 42.06 -47.84
CA ILE A 41 65.43 42.93 -48.32
C ILE A 41 66.40 43.18 -47.18
N GLU A 42 67.70 43.09 -47.44
CA GLU A 42 68.74 43.58 -46.54
C GLU A 42 69.58 44.63 -47.27
N ARG A 43 69.83 45.76 -46.60
CA ARG A 43 70.66 46.86 -47.11
C ARG A 43 72.06 46.77 -46.50
N ARG A 44 73.11 46.63 -47.31
CA ARG A 44 74.45 46.24 -46.82
C ARG A 44 75.38 47.39 -46.45
N TRP A 45 75.55 48.42 -47.32
CA TRP A 45 76.70 49.34 -47.20
C TRP A 45 76.37 50.84 -47.10
N LEU A 46 75.30 51.33 -47.74
CA LEU A 46 75.01 52.77 -47.82
C LEU A 46 73.81 53.10 -46.94
N GLY A 47 73.91 53.89 -45.86
CA GLY A 47 72.73 54.29 -45.07
C GLY A 47 73.04 54.69 -43.63
N LYS A 48 72.02 55.04 -42.85
CA LYS A 48 72.15 55.27 -41.41
C LYS A 48 72.39 53.93 -40.69
N LYS A 49 73.19 53.93 -39.62
CA LYS A 49 73.33 52.74 -38.76
C LYS A 49 72.06 52.55 -37.94
N MET A 50 71.63 51.30 -37.75
CA MET A 50 70.48 50.98 -36.89
C MET A 50 70.76 51.40 -35.44
N PRO A 51 69.74 51.91 -34.71
CA PRO A 51 69.82 52.13 -33.27
C PRO A 51 70.15 50.84 -32.51
N GLN A 52 70.89 50.94 -31.39
CA GLN A 52 71.19 49.78 -30.54
C GLN A 52 69.90 49.16 -29.98
N GLY A 53 69.82 47.82 -30.00
CA GLY A 53 68.68 47.05 -29.50
C GLY A 53 67.61 46.71 -30.54
N ARG A 54 67.66 47.31 -31.73
CA ARG A 54 66.79 47.00 -32.88
C ARG A 54 67.38 45.87 -33.73
N VAL A 55 66.53 44.96 -34.21
CA VAL A 55 66.88 43.77 -35.01
C VAL A 55 66.56 43.99 -36.50
N VAL A 56 65.54 44.80 -36.83
CA VAL A 56 65.17 45.13 -38.21
C VAL A 56 65.36 46.62 -38.53
N ALA A 57 65.80 46.92 -39.75
CA ALA A 57 66.08 48.25 -40.25
C ALA A 57 64.82 48.93 -40.83
N MET A 58 64.69 50.23 -40.58
CA MET A 58 63.72 51.10 -41.28
C MET A 58 64.24 51.54 -42.64
N ASN A 59 63.39 52.19 -43.44
CA ASN A 59 63.84 52.76 -44.71
C ASN A 59 65.06 53.70 -44.50
N ASN A 60 66.09 53.52 -45.32
CA ASN A 60 67.40 54.18 -45.24
C ASN A 60 68.36 53.76 -44.11
N GLU A 61 68.04 52.72 -43.34
CA GLU A 61 68.96 52.10 -42.39
C GLU A 61 69.66 50.85 -42.99
N VAL A 62 70.89 50.59 -42.56
CA VAL A 62 71.69 49.41 -42.96
C VAL A 62 71.28 48.21 -42.11
N GLY A 63 70.87 47.10 -42.74
CA GLY A 63 70.38 45.89 -42.09
C GLY A 63 69.19 45.23 -42.82
N ILE A 64 68.67 44.15 -42.24
CA ILE A 64 67.46 43.45 -42.71
C ILE A 64 66.27 44.38 -42.53
N GLN A 65 65.59 44.75 -43.61
CA GLN A 65 64.52 45.74 -43.59
C GLN A 65 63.24 45.17 -42.98
N ALA A 66 62.46 46.04 -42.31
CA ALA A 66 61.13 45.71 -41.81
C ALA A 66 60.13 45.48 -42.95
N ARG A 67 60.23 46.26 -44.02
CA ARG A 67 59.41 46.11 -45.23
C ARG A 67 59.78 44.88 -46.04
N THR A 68 58.79 44.28 -46.69
CA THR A 68 58.96 43.11 -47.57
C THR A 68 58.52 43.45 -48.99
N LEU A 69 59.02 42.70 -49.98
CA LEU A 69 58.57 42.81 -51.36
C LEU A 69 57.59 41.67 -51.66
N GLY A 70 56.39 42.04 -52.13
CA GLY A 70 55.42 41.08 -52.63
C GLY A 70 55.80 40.48 -54.00
N PRO A 71 54.98 39.57 -54.52
CA PRO A 71 55.17 38.98 -55.85
C PRO A 71 55.28 40.04 -56.95
N GLY A 72 56.16 39.80 -57.91
CA GLY A 72 56.39 40.71 -59.03
C GLY A 72 57.87 40.92 -59.34
N MET A 73 58.11 41.77 -60.34
CA MET A 73 59.45 42.19 -60.75
C MET A 73 59.84 43.44 -59.95
N HIS A 74 60.95 43.36 -59.21
CA HIS A 74 61.50 44.47 -58.44
C HIS A 74 62.92 44.78 -58.91
N PHE A 75 63.28 46.06 -58.92
CA PHE A 75 64.62 46.52 -59.29
C PHE A 75 65.40 46.89 -58.02
N LEU A 76 66.44 46.13 -57.70
CA LEU A 76 67.28 46.29 -56.52
C LEU A 76 68.75 46.33 -56.92
N ILE A 77 69.47 47.39 -56.57
CA ILE A 77 70.89 47.51 -56.91
C ILE A 77 71.71 46.49 -56.09
N PRO A 78 72.40 45.51 -56.72
CA PRO A 78 72.92 44.29 -56.06
C PRO A 78 74.05 44.54 -55.05
N PHE A 79 74.77 45.65 -55.16
CA PHE A 79 75.80 46.03 -54.17
C PHE A 79 75.22 46.80 -52.97
N ILE A 80 73.99 47.32 -53.09
CA ILE A 80 73.30 48.04 -52.00
C ILE A 80 72.37 47.10 -51.25
N TYR A 81 71.61 46.30 -51.99
CA TYR A 81 70.55 45.44 -51.47
C TYR A 81 70.80 43.98 -51.83
N THR A 82 70.50 43.10 -50.88
CA THR A 82 70.33 41.66 -51.13
C THR A 82 68.88 41.27 -50.84
N ALA A 83 68.34 40.36 -51.64
CA ALA A 83 66.98 39.88 -51.49
C ALA A 83 66.99 38.38 -51.22
N LYS A 84 66.43 37.99 -50.07
CA LYS A 84 66.24 36.58 -49.69
C LYS A 84 64.76 36.23 -49.82
N LYS A 85 64.43 35.23 -50.64
CA LYS A 85 63.04 34.79 -50.80
C LYS A 85 62.61 33.91 -49.62
N SER A 86 61.36 34.06 -49.20
CA SER A 86 60.72 33.25 -48.18
C SER A 86 59.28 32.95 -48.60
N GLU A 87 58.77 31.80 -48.21
CA GLU A 87 57.39 31.42 -48.50
C GLU A 87 56.39 32.20 -47.64
N PHE A 88 55.16 32.32 -48.14
CA PHE A 88 54.04 32.86 -47.36
C PHE A 88 53.68 31.93 -46.21
N ILE A 89 53.25 32.52 -45.10
CA ILE A 89 52.71 31.76 -43.98
C ILE A 89 51.26 31.43 -44.30
N GLU A 90 50.95 30.14 -44.40
CA GLU A 90 49.60 29.64 -44.63
C GLU A 90 49.01 29.10 -43.33
N ILE A 91 47.92 29.71 -42.89
CA ILE A 91 47.15 29.27 -41.73
C ILE A 91 45.92 28.57 -42.28
N MET A 92 45.87 27.25 -42.08
CA MET A 92 44.76 26.41 -42.50
C MET A 92 43.47 26.76 -41.75
N ASP A 93 42.33 26.37 -42.31
CA ASP A 93 41.06 26.50 -41.61
C ASP A 93 41.06 25.66 -40.31
N GLY A 94 40.34 26.14 -39.29
CA GLY A 94 40.37 25.57 -37.95
C GLY A 94 41.66 25.83 -37.16
N LYS A 95 42.58 26.69 -37.65
CA LYS A 95 43.79 27.10 -36.95
C LYS A 95 43.85 28.63 -36.78
N VAL A 96 44.69 29.09 -35.85
CA VAL A 96 44.98 30.49 -35.59
C VAL A 96 46.49 30.72 -35.57
N GLY A 97 46.95 31.86 -36.10
CA GLY A 97 48.35 32.25 -36.08
C GLY A 97 48.64 33.17 -34.91
N LEU A 98 49.30 32.65 -33.88
CA LEU A 98 49.76 33.43 -32.73
C LEU A 98 51.05 34.17 -33.10
N ILE A 99 51.10 35.47 -32.80
CA ILE A 99 52.20 36.34 -33.23
C ILE A 99 53.06 36.76 -32.03
N GLU A 100 54.37 36.69 -32.19
CA GLU A 100 55.36 37.29 -31.30
C GLU A 100 56.25 38.25 -32.11
N SER A 101 56.29 39.52 -31.73
CA SER A 101 57.16 40.51 -32.36
C SER A 101 58.55 40.45 -31.74
N VAL A 102 59.59 40.34 -32.57
CA VAL A 102 60.99 40.32 -32.15
C VAL A 102 61.51 41.73 -31.82
N ASP A 103 60.89 42.74 -32.42
CA ASP A 103 61.32 44.14 -32.37
C ASP A 103 60.14 45.10 -32.12
N GLY A 104 60.43 46.33 -31.71
CA GLY A 104 59.46 47.34 -31.31
C GLY A 104 59.75 47.96 -29.95
N SER A 105 58.84 48.82 -29.50
CA SER A 105 58.87 49.40 -28.16
C SER A 105 58.67 48.34 -27.07
N SER A 106 59.20 48.56 -25.87
CA SER A 106 59.03 47.60 -24.77
C SER A 106 57.59 47.56 -24.28
N ILE A 107 57.10 46.37 -23.91
CA ILE A 107 55.81 46.22 -23.22
C ILE A 107 55.90 46.94 -21.86
N PRO A 108 54.90 47.75 -21.48
CA PRO A 108 54.88 48.43 -20.19
C PRO A 108 55.01 47.44 -19.02
N PRO A 109 55.72 47.80 -17.93
CA PRO A 109 55.82 46.96 -16.74
C PRO A 109 54.43 46.56 -16.21
N GLY A 110 54.27 45.28 -15.87
CA GLY A 110 53.01 44.73 -15.37
C GLY A 110 52.06 44.18 -16.43
N LYS A 111 52.34 44.36 -17.73
CA LYS A 111 51.65 43.68 -18.83
C LYS A 111 52.53 42.59 -19.44
N ILE A 112 51.90 41.57 -20.02
CA ILE A 112 52.59 40.45 -20.68
C ILE A 112 52.44 40.54 -22.20
N PHE A 113 51.31 41.08 -22.68
CA PHE A 113 51.01 41.19 -24.10
C PHE A 113 51.13 42.63 -24.61
N ALA A 114 51.59 42.74 -25.86
CA ALA A 114 51.68 43.98 -26.61
C ALA A 114 50.31 44.47 -27.07
N LYS A 115 50.11 45.79 -27.03
CA LYS A 115 48.87 46.44 -27.51
C LYS A 115 48.70 46.20 -29.01
N VAL A 116 47.45 46.02 -29.45
CA VAL A 116 47.09 46.01 -30.86
C VAL A 116 47.32 47.40 -31.47
N ILE A 117 48.01 47.42 -32.61
CA ILE A 117 48.27 48.61 -33.40
C ILE A 117 47.48 48.48 -34.70
N GLN A 118 47.01 49.60 -35.24
CA GLN A 118 46.23 49.61 -36.49
C GLN A 118 47.11 50.11 -37.65
N GLY A 119 46.66 49.84 -38.89
CA GLY A 119 47.28 50.41 -40.09
C GLY A 119 48.48 49.64 -40.67
N HIS A 120 48.74 48.41 -40.21
CA HIS A 120 49.87 47.58 -40.68
C HIS A 120 49.44 46.28 -41.41
N ASN A 121 48.19 46.23 -41.87
CA ASN A 121 47.62 45.17 -42.72
C ASN A 121 47.85 43.73 -42.19
N SER A 122 47.44 43.46 -40.95
CA SER A 122 47.61 42.16 -40.27
C SER A 122 49.05 41.66 -40.29
N PHE A 123 49.95 42.51 -39.78
CA PHE A 123 51.39 42.27 -39.64
C PHE A 123 52.17 42.06 -40.96
N GLN A 124 51.55 42.33 -42.11
CA GLN A 124 52.23 42.25 -43.41
C GLN A 124 53.11 43.47 -43.71
N ASP A 125 52.79 44.63 -43.12
CA ASP A 125 53.61 45.84 -43.22
C ASP A 125 54.38 46.10 -41.91
N GLY A 126 55.59 45.54 -41.84
CA GLY A 126 56.46 45.68 -40.67
C GLY A 126 56.95 47.10 -40.41
N GLU A 127 57.08 47.93 -41.45
CA GLU A 127 57.51 49.31 -41.30
C GLU A 127 56.39 50.16 -40.68
N ALA A 128 55.16 50.02 -41.19
CA ALA A 128 53.99 50.66 -40.60
C ALA A 128 53.75 50.22 -39.16
N PHE A 129 53.93 48.93 -38.84
CA PHE A 129 53.81 48.41 -37.47
C PHE A 129 54.75 49.13 -36.50
N LEU A 130 56.04 49.23 -36.86
CA LEU A 130 57.03 49.86 -36.00
C LEU A 130 56.86 51.39 -35.93
N GLN A 131 56.47 52.05 -37.03
CA GLN A 131 56.20 53.50 -37.06
C GLN A 131 55.00 53.88 -36.19
N ASN A 132 53.97 53.03 -36.16
CA ASN A 132 52.76 53.24 -35.37
C ASN A 132 52.92 52.85 -33.89
N GLY A 133 54.15 52.58 -33.42
CA GLY A 133 54.43 52.28 -32.02
C GLY A 133 54.27 50.81 -31.64
N GLY A 134 54.46 49.89 -32.59
CA GLY A 134 54.50 48.44 -32.36
C GLY A 134 55.38 48.06 -31.17
N GLN A 135 54.95 47.06 -30.41
CA GLN A 135 55.62 46.60 -29.19
C GLN A 135 56.26 45.23 -29.41
N LYS A 136 57.44 45.03 -28.82
CA LYS A 136 58.17 43.76 -28.81
C LYS A 136 57.52 42.78 -27.84
N GLY A 137 57.38 41.51 -28.24
CA GLY A 137 56.84 40.42 -27.42
C GLY A 137 55.57 39.79 -27.99
N PRO A 138 54.87 38.94 -27.23
CA PRO A 138 53.60 38.33 -27.62
C PRO A 138 52.54 39.38 -27.92
N GLN A 139 51.83 39.25 -29.04
CA GLN A 139 50.78 40.19 -29.44
C GLN A 139 49.40 39.70 -28.98
N ILE A 140 48.50 40.64 -28.66
CA ILE A 140 47.10 40.35 -28.36
C ILE A 140 46.36 39.87 -29.62
N ASP A 141 46.58 40.57 -30.73
CA ASP A 141 45.98 40.23 -32.02
C ASP A 141 46.58 38.94 -32.57
N PHE A 142 45.81 38.25 -33.41
CA PHE A 142 46.20 36.98 -34.03
C PHE A 142 45.82 36.98 -35.51
N LEU A 143 46.41 36.06 -36.27
CA LEU A 143 46.08 35.89 -37.69
C LEU A 143 44.96 34.85 -37.86
N PRO A 144 43.81 35.20 -38.48
CA PRO A 144 42.80 34.22 -38.86
C PRO A 144 43.32 33.29 -39.98
N PRO A 145 42.54 32.26 -40.37
CA PRO A 145 42.89 31.40 -41.52
C PRO A 145 43.10 32.22 -42.80
N GLY A 146 44.19 31.95 -43.51
CA GLY A 146 44.58 32.72 -44.68
C GLY A 146 46.04 32.58 -45.05
N LYS A 147 46.45 33.28 -46.12
CA LYS A 147 47.85 33.34 -46.57
C LYS A 147 48.40 34.72 -46.31
N TYR A 148 49.46 34.79 -45.51
CA TYR A 148 50.02 36.05 -45.03
C TYR A 148 51.47 36.23 -45.46
N ARG A 149 51.78 37.47 -45.86
CA ARG A 149 53.14 37.90 -46.22
C ARG A 149 53.83 38.47 -44.99
N ILE A 150 54.27 37.60 -44.10
CA ILE A 150 54.87 38.01 -42.84
C ILE A 150 56.40 38.04 -42.96
N ASN A 151 57.03 39.07 -42.41
CA ASN A 151 58.47 39.13 -42.27
C ASN A 151 58.94 38.24 -41.10
N PRO A 152 59.57 37.07 -41.34
CA PRO A 152 59.94 36.13 -40.28
C PRO A 152 61.07 36.64 -39.37
N TYR A 153 61.79 37.70 -39.76
CA TYR A 153 62.79 38.34 -38.91
C TYR A 153 62.18 39.35 -37.93
N LEU A 154 60.99 39.88 -38.23
CA LEU A 154 60.26 40.79 -37.35
C LEU A 154 59.21 40.07 -36.52
N PHE A 155 58.48 39.13 -37.12
CA PHE A 155 57.38 38.41 -36.46
C PHE A 155 57.61 36.91 -36.49
N LYS A 156 57.52 36.28 -35.34
CA LYS A 156 57.49 34.82 -35.19
C LYS A 156 56.04 34.39 -35.10
N ILE A 157 55.62 33.51 -36.00
CA ILE A 157 54.26 32.96 -36.03
C ILE A 157 54.27 31.53 -35.50
N SER A 158 53.42 31.26 -34.52
CA SER A 158 53.15 29.92 -34.00
C SER A 158 51.71 29.56 -34.36
N ILE A 159 51.52 28.50 -35.14
CA ILE A 159 50.18 28.05 -35.53
C ILE A 159 49.62 27.16 -34.43
N ALA A 160 48.44 27.51 -33.92
CA ALA A 160 47.71 26.74 -32.92
C ALA A 160 46.32 26.33 -33.45
N ASP A 161 45.74 25.29 -32.87
CA ASP A 161 44.38 24.86 -33.22
C ASP A 161 43.34 25.84 -32.65
N ALA A 162 42.26 26.06 -33.41
CA ALA A 162 41.10 26.78 -32.90
C ALA A 162 40.46 25.96 -31.77
N VAL A 163 39.89 26.65 -30.79
CA VAL A 163 39.23 26.02 -29.65
C VAL A 163 37.92 25.42 -30.13
N VAL A 164 37.73 24.12 -29.94
CA VAL A 164 36.47 23.43 -30.21
C VAL A 164 35.87 22.98 -28.89
N VAL A 165 34.70 23.50 -28.55
CA VAL A 165 33.89 23.04 -27.43
C VAL A 165 32.82 22.12 -28.00
N GLU A 166 32.91 20.83 -27.69
CA GLU A 166 31.97 19.84 -28.23
C GLU A 166 30.57 19.98 -27.60
N LYS A 167 29.57 19.41 -28.28
CA LYS A 167 28.22 19.35 -27.72
C LYS A 167 28.22 18.55 -26.42
N GLY A 168 27.64 19.14 -25.36
CA GLY A 168 27.63 18.55 -24.02
C GLY A 168 28.88 18.87 -23.20
N GLN A 169 29.75 19.75 -23.70
CA GLN A 169 30.86 20.33 -22.96
C GLN A 169 30.67 21.85 -22.79
N VAL A 170 31.40 22.42 -21.84
CA VAL A 170 31.52 23.85 -21.58
C VAL A 170 33.00 24.22 -21.56
N GLY A 171 33.38 25.30 -22.22
CA GLY A 171 34.76 25.82 -22.17
C GLY A 171 34.93 26.79 -21.02
N VAL A 172 35.91 26.53 -20.17
CA VAL A 172 36.32 27.39 -19.06
C VAL A 172 37.59 28.12 -19.45
N VAL A 173 37.58 29.44 -19.30
CA VAL A 173 38.67 30.31 -19.77
C VAL A 173 39.48 30.83 -18.59
N THR A 174 40.80 30.86 -18.73
CA THR A 174 41.73 31.49 -17.78
C THR A 174 42.61 32.49 -18.54
N SER A 175 42.55 33.77 -18.17
CA SER A 175 43.37 34.82 -18.78
C SER A 175 44.75 34.88 -18.14
N GLN A 176 45.79 35.05 -18.95
CA GLN A 176 47.19 35.19 -18.49
C GLN A 176 47.58 36.65 -18.21
N ASP A 177 46.85 37.61 -18.77
CA ASP A 177 47.10 39.05 -18.65
C ASP A 177 45.81 39.80 -18.27
N GLY A 178 45.96 41.05 -17.84
CA GLY A 178 44.87 41.89 -17.31
C GLY A 178 45.10 42.33 -15.87
N SER A 179 44.16 43.10 -15.34
CA SER A 179 44.20 43.55 -13.95
C SER A 179 44.09 42.38 -12.97
N PRO A 180 44.62 42.47 -11.74
CA PRO A 180 44.45 41.40 -10.76
C PRO A 180 42.96 41.22 -10.40
N ILE A 181 42.56 39.99 -10.05
CA ILE A 181 41.22 39.69 -9.51
C ILE A 181 41.04 40.47 -8.21
N ALA A 182 39.81 40.97 -7.99
CA ALA A 182 39.46 41.64 -6.75
C ALA A 182 39.70 40.73 -5.53
N PRO A 183 40.32 41.24 -4.45
CA PRO A 183 40.52 40.46 -3.23
C PRO A 183 39.21 39.85 -2.72
N GLY A 184 39.24 38.56 -2.39
CA GLY A 184 38.08 37.82 -1.87
C GLY A 184 37.18 37.19 -2.94
N ARG A 185 37.43 37.43 -4.24
CA ARG A 185 36.78 36.70 -5.35
C ARG A 185 37.66 35.57 -5.87
N LEU A 186 37.02 34.50 -6.35
CA LEU A 186 37.69 33.35 -6.97
C LEU A 186 37.81 33.52 -8.49
N LEU A 187 36.82 34.18 -9.11
CA LEU A 187 36.73 34.36 -10.57
C LEU A 187 36.85 35.83 -10.94
N ALA A 188 37.45 36.07 -12.11
CA ALA A 188 37.49 37.36 -12.76
C ALA A 188 36.08 37.78 -13.21
N ALA A 189 35.78 39.08 -13.05
CA ALA A 189 34.50 39.64 -13.44
C ALA A 189 34.26 39.57 -14.95
N SER A 190 33.00 39.42 -15.35
CA SER A 190 32.59 39.42 -16.75
C SER A 190 32.81 40.81 -17.37
N VAL A 191 33.28 40.81 -18.60
CA VAL A 191 33.59 42.01 -19.37
C VAL A 191 32.63 42.08 -20.56
N PRO A 192 32.11 43.25 -20.96
CA PRO A 192 31.26 43.32 -22.15
C PRO A 192 32.09 43.31 -23.46
N ASN A 193 31.46 42.89 -24.56
CA ASN A 193 31.91 43.11 -25.95
C ASN A 193 33.25 42.45 -26.37
N HIS A 194 33.75 41.44 -25.65
CA HIS A 194 34.94 40.66 -26.05
C HIS A 194 34.65 39.46 -26.98
N HIS A 195 33.41 39.30 -27.43
CA HIS A 195 32.95 38.25 -28.35
C HIS A 195 33.48 36.85 -27.99
N ASN A 196 33.16 36.34 -26.79
CA ASN A 196 33.60 35.02 -26.33
C ASN A 196 35.14 34.85 -26.33
N PHE A 197 35.86 35.92 -25.98
CA PHE A 197 37.33 35.97 -25.87
C PHE A 197 38.07 35.90 -27.20
N GLU A 198 37.37 36.00 -28.33
CA GLU A 198 38.01 36.17 -29.64
C GLU A 198 38.63 37.57 -29.78
N ASP A 199 38.08 38.59 -29.12
CA ASP A 199 38.61 39.96 -29.14
C ASP A 199 39.37 40.28 -27.85
N GLY A 200 40.65 39.88 -27.81
CA GLY A 200 41.53 40.11 -26.67
C GLY A 200 41.82 41.59 -26.39
N GLU A 201 41.77 42.46 -27.40
CA GLU A 201 42.00 43.89 -27.20
C GLU A 201 40.84 44.50 -26.43
N LYS A 202 39.60 44.25 -26.86
CA LYS A 202 38.42 44.72 -26.14
C LYS A 202 38.33 44.13 -24.74
N PHE A 203 38.71 42.86 -24.55
CA PHE A 203 38.77 42.25 -23.23
C PHE A 203 39.70 43.04 -22.29
N LEU A 204 40.94 43.30 -22.69
CA LEU A 204 41.90 44.03 -21.85
C LEU A 204 41.56 45.52 -21.72
N ALA A 205 41.03 46.14 -22.78
CA ALA A 205 40.64 47.55 -22.78
C ALA A 205 39.44 47.84 -21.87
N ASN A 206 38.50 46.90 -21.76
CA ASN A 206 37.32 47.00 -20.91
C ASN A 206 37.57 46.54 -19.46
N GLY A 207 38.84 46.39 -19.06
CA GLY A 207 39.21 46.06 -17.67
C GLY A 207 39.25 44.57 -17.36
N GLY A 208 39.47 43.73 -18.36
CA GLY A 208 39.65 42.29 -18.17
C GLY A 208 40.71 41.95 -17.13
N GLN A 209 40.42 40.93 -16.33
CA GLN A 209 41.24 40.53 -15.20
C GLN A 209 42.02 39.24 -15.52
N LYS A 210 43.24 39.14 -14.98
CA LYS A 210 44.06 37.94 -15.05
C LYS A 210 43.49 36.85 -14.14
N GLY A 211 43.50 35.59 -14.58
CA GLY A 211 43.07 34.42 -13.83
C GLY A 211 41.82 33.75 -14.40
N PRO A 212 41.18 32.83 -13.66
CA PRO A 212 39.99 32.12 -14.13
C PRO A 212 38.81 33.07 -14.34
N GLN A 213 38.12 32.94 -15.47
CA GLN A 213 37.02 33.82 -15.86
C GLN A 213 35.67 33.28 -15.42
N ILE A 214 34.74 34.18 -15.11
CA ILE A 214 33.35 33.83 -14.80
C ILE A 214 32.57 33.41 -16.05
N ASP A 215 32.87 34.04 -17.19
CA ASP A 215 32.24 33.75 -18.47
C ASP A 215 32.75 32.42 -19.04
N ILE A 216 31.84 31.70 -19.70
CA ILE A 216 32.08 30.38 -20.28
C ILE A 216 31.92 30.41 -21.80
N LEU A 217 32.54 29.45 -22.46
CA LEU A 217 32.32 29.17 -23.87
C LEU A 217 31.28 28.08 -24.01
N LEU A 218 30.22 28.38 -24.75
CA LEU A 218 29.20 27.41 -25.13
C LEU A 218 29.74 26.47 -26.22
N PRO A 219 29.03 25.38 -26.57
CA PRO A 219 29.45 24.52 -27.67
C PRO A 219 29.60 25.30 -28.99
N GLY A 220 30.77 25.17 -29.62
CA GLY A 220 31.14 25.94 -30.80
C GLY A 220 32.63 25.88 -31.11
N THR A 221 33.03 26.54 -32.20
CA THR A 221 34.43 26.70 -32.58
C THR A 221 34.81 28.17 -32.44
N TYR A 222 35.86 28.43 -31.65
CA TYR A 222 36.30 29.78 -31.32
C TYR A 222 37.75 29.99 -31.73
N ARG A 223 38.01 31.16 -32.32
CA ARG A 223 39.35 31.60 -32.72
C ARG A 223 39.94 32.47 -31.62
N ILE A 224 40.58 31.83 -30.65
CA ILE A 224 41.08 32.47 -29.44
C ILE A 224 42.60 32.48 -29.46
N ASN A 225 43.20 33.59 -29.02
CA ASN A 225 44.63 33.66 -28.77
C ASN A 225 44.98 32.82 -27.53
N LEU A 226 45.42 31.58 -27.75
CA LEU A 226 45.72 30.61 -26.69
C LEU A 226 46.88 30.98 -25.78
N ASN A 227 47.74 31.92 -26.19
CA ASN A 227 48.77 32.46 -25.29
C ASN A 227 48.15 33.40 -24.26
N LEU A 228 47.14 34.19 -24.66
CA LEU A 228 46.44 35.12 -23.77
C LEU A 228 45.40 34.41 -22.92
N PHE A 229 44.63 33.50 -23.52
CA PHE A 229 43.53 32.78 -22.88
C PHE A 229 43.76 31.27 -22.95
N GLN A 230 43.96 30.66 -21.79
CA GLN A 230 43.98 29.22 -21.67
C GLN A 230 42.54 28.70 -21.56
N VAL A 231 42.15 27.79 -22.45
CA VAL A 231 40.81 27.19 -22.44
C VAL A 231 40.88 25.72 -22.06
N THR A 232 40.06 25.32 -21.09
CA THR A 232 39.88 23.93 -20.68
C THR A 232 38.42 23.55 -20.82
N THR A 233 38.12 22.41 -21.44
CA THR A 233 36.74 21.91 -21.56
C THR A 233 36.36 21.08 -20.35
N ALA A 234 35.14 21.28 -19.84
CA ALA A 234 34.50 20.46 -18.83
C ALA A 234 33.18 19.89 -19.37
N ARG A 235 32.64 18.85 -18.73
CA ARG A 235 31.33 18.28 -19.10
C ARG A 235 30.21 19.21 -18.63
N ALA A 236 29.19 19.37 -19.45
CA ALA A 236 27.96 20.04 -19.05
C ALA A 236 27.22 19.22 -17.98
N ALA A 237 26.48 19.88 -17.11
CA ALA A 237 25.66 19.22 -16.10
C ALA A 237 24.40 18.65 -16.77
N VAL A 238 24.28 17.32 -16.81
CA VAL A 238 23.12 16.63 -17.39
C VAL A 238 22.30 16.03 -16.25
N VAL A 239 21.15 16.63 -15.98
CA VAL A 239 20.18 16.13 -14.98
C VAL A 239 19.22 15.18 -15.68
N GLU A 240 19.24 13.91 -15.27
CA GLU A 240 18.36 12.86 -15.81
C GLU A 240 16.90 13.05 -15.34
N SER A 241 15.94 12.42 -16.04
CA SER A 241 14.50 12.60 -15.76
C SER A 241 14.05 12.20 -14.34
N ALA A 242 14.77 11.29 -13.69
CA ALA A 242 14.48 10.81 -12.33
C ALA A 242 15.39 11.45 -11.26
N LYS A 243 16.20 12.44 -11.64
CA LYS A 243 17.13 13.11 -10.75
C LYS A 243 16.80 14.59 -10.62
N VAL A 244 17.32 15.20 -9.57
CA VAL A 244 17.34 16.63 -9.32
C VAL A 244 18.79 17.07 -9.19
N GLY A 245 19.17 18.20 -9.80
CA GLY A 245 20.51 18.77 -9.65
C GLY A 245 20.56 19.72 -8.46
N LEU A 246 21.39 19.41 -7.47
CA LEU A 246 21.67 20.24 -6.31
C LEU A 246 22.91 21.09 -6.59
N VAL A 247 22.78 22.40 -6.51
CA VAL A 247 23.85 23.34 -6.86
C VAL A 247 24.53 23.88 -5.60
N THR A 248 25.86 23.92 -5.60
CA THR A 248 26.65 24.56 -4.55
C THR A 248 27.53 25.64 -5.18
N ALA A 249 27.36 26.89 -4.76
CA ALA A 249 28.17 28.02 -5.24
C ALA A 249 29.50 28.10 -4.46
N LYS A 250 30.62 28.26 -5.19
CA LYS A 250 31.97 28.37 -4.62
C LYS A 250 32.36 29.82 -4.30
N ASP A 251 31.79 30.78 -5.03
CA ASP A 251 31.96 32.23 -4.82
C ASP A 251 30.59 32.88 -4.63
N GLY A 252 30.56 34.05 -4.03
CA GLY A 252 29.34 34.74 -3.61
C GLY A 252 29.51 35.47 -2.28
N ASN A 253 28.45 36.15 -1.86
CA ASN A 253 28.35 36.66 -0.50
C ASN A 253 28.44 35.50 0.51
N PRO A 254 29.01 35.68 1.70
CA PRO A 254 29.05 34.61 2.70
C PRO A 254 27.63 34.20 3.10
N LEU A 255 27.37 32.88 3.14
CA LEU A 255 26.12 32.35 3.70
C LEU A 255 25.94 32.84 5.14
N PRO A 256 24.75 33.35 5.53
CA PRO A 256 24.48 33.74 6.91
C PRO A 256 24.69 32.59 7.89
N GLU A 257 25.26 32.85 9.08
CA GLU A 257 25.64 31.80 10.06
C GLU A 257 24.49 30.89 10.53
N LYS A 258 23.23 31.34 10.38
CA LYS A 258 22.02 30.61 10.80
C LYS A 258 21.29 29.91 9.66
N GLU A 259 21.81 30.00 8.44
CA GLU A 259 21.25 29.39 7.24
C GLU A 259 22.10 28.20 6.82
N TYR A 260 21.45 27.13 6.36
CA TYR A 260 22.12 25.96 5.81
C TYR A 260 22.19 25.98 4.28
N VAL A 261 21.33 26.78 3.67
CA VAL A 261 21.10 26.86 2.23
C VAL A 261 20.89 28.32 1.86
N ALA A 262 21.55 28.76 0.80
CA ALA A 262 21.48 30.13 0.29
C ALA A 262 20.09 30.46 -0.25
N GLN A 263 19.71 31.73 -0.14
CA GLN A 263 18.45 32.21 -0.70
C GLN A 263 18.42 32.09 -2.23
N SER A 264 17.21 31.91 -2.78
CA SER A 264 16.99 31.91 -4.23
C SER A 264 17.27 33.30 -4.81
N VAL A 265 18.00 33.33 -5.92
CA VAL A 265 18.27 34.54 -6.71
C VAL A 265 17.56 34.38 -8.05
N THR A 266 17.08 35.47 -8.64
CA THR A 266 16.40 35.41 -9.95
C THR A 266 17.26 36.03 -11.05
N GLY A 267 17.04 35.64 -12.30
CA GLY A 267 17.68 36.25 -13.48
C GLY A 267 19.00 35.62 -13.93
N HIS A 268 19.49 34.54 -13.30
CA HIS A 268 20.74 33.86 -13.65
C HIS A 268 20.58 32.60 -14.52
N ALA A 269 19.42 32.43 -15.16
CA ALA A 269 19.12 31.36 -16.11
C ALA A 269 19.55 29.95 -15.64
N ASP A 270 19.07 29.53 -14.46
CA ASP A 270 19.40 28.24 -13.84
C ASP A 270 20.91 28.02 -13.65
N PHE A 271 21.60 29.07 -13.21
CA PHE A 271 23.04 29.11 -12.88
C PHE A 271 23.97 29.07 -14.10
N GLN A 272 23.42 29.20 -15.31
CA GLN A 272 24.21 29.32 -16.54
C GLN A 272 24.83 30.72 -16.69
N ASP A 273 24.23 31.75 -16.09
CA ASP A 273 24.80 33.10 -16.01
C ASP A 273 25.30 33.40 -14.59
N ALA A 274 26.56 33.03 -14.35
CA ALA A 274 27.24 33.26 -13.08
C ALA A 274 27.42 34.76 -12.74
N ASN A 275 27.55 35.63 -13.74
CA ASN A 275 27.71 37.06 -13.53
C ASN A 275 26.42 37.68 -13.00
N SER A 276 25.27 37.32 -13.59
CA SER A 276 23.97 37.74 -13.11
C SER A 276 23.66 37.18 -11.72
N PHE A 277 24.08 35.96 -11.41
CA PHE A 277 23.96 35.38 -10.06
C PHE A 277 24.71 36.22 -9.02
N LEU A 278 25.98 36.58 -9.27
CA LEU A 278 26.76 37.41 -8.34
C LEU A 278 26.22 38.82 -8.21
N LYS A 279 25.78 39.45 -9.31
CA LYS A 279 25.16 40.79 -9.29
C LYS A 279 23.83 40.81 -8.54
N GLY A 280 23.07 39.72 -8.61
CA GLY A 280 21.83 39.53 -7.85
C GLY A 280 22.03 39.31 -6.35
N GLY A 281 23.28 39.32 -5.86
CA GLY A 281 23.60 39.13 -4.45
C GLY A 281 23.75 37.67 -4.04
N GLY A 282 23.97 36.76 -5.00
CA GLY A 282 24.12 35.32 -4.74
C GLY A 282 25.15 34.99 -3.67
N GLU A 283 24.79 34.02 -2.82
CA GLU A 283 25.57 33.60 -1.67
C GLU A 283 26.36 32.33 -2.00
N ARG A 284 27.56 32.17 -1.44
CA ARG A 284 28.36 30.96 -1.56
C ARG A 284 27.82 29.86 -0.64
N GLY A 285 27.93 28.61 -1.03
CA GLY A 285 27.39 27.44 -0.30
C GLY A 285 26.28 26.72 -1.06
N PRO A 286 25.59 25.75 -0.42
CA PRO A 286 24.47 25.04 -1.01
C PRO A 286 23.35 26.01 -1.40
N GLN A 287 22.76 25.86 -2.58
CA GLN A 287 21.71 26.75 -3.09
C GLN A 287 20.31 26.17 -2.87
N LEU A 288 19.32 27.03 -2.61
CA LEU A 288 17.93 26.59 -2.44
C LEU A 288 17.34 26.08 -3.75
N ASP A 289 17.64 26.78 -4.84
CA ASP A 289 17.16 26.41 -6.16
C ASP A 289 17.81 25.13 -6.67
N VAL A 290 17.02 24.36 -7.40
CA VAL A 290 17.41 23.08 -7.96
C VAL A 290 17.33 23.08 -9.48
N LEU A 291 18.19 22.31 -10.11
CA LEU A 291 18.13 22.06 -11.55
C LEU A 291 17.14 20.93 -11.83
N LYS A 292 16.18 21.23 -12.70
CA LYS A 292 15.23 20.24 -13.23
C LYS A 292 15.92 19.36 -14.29
N PRO A 293 15.28 18.28 -14.77
CA PRO A 293 15.85 17.47 -15.84
C PRO A 293 16.16 18.30 -17.09
N GLY A 294 17.40 18.21 -17.56
CA GLY A 294 17.91 19.09 -18.62
C GLY A 294 19.44 19.03 -18.75
N THR A 295 19.96 19.71 -19.77
CA THR A 295 21.41 19.92 -19.95
C THR A 295 21.73 21.38 -19.69
N TYR A 296 22.62 21.63 -18.74
CA TYR A 296 23.00 22.97 -18.30
C TYR A 296 24.50 23.19 -18.51
N TYR A 297 24.84 24.30 -19.18
CA TYR A 297 26.22 24.72 -19.37
C TYR A 297 26.62 25.62 -18.21
N ILE A 298 27.07 25.01 -17.12
CA ILE A 298 27.39 25.70 -15.87
C ILE A 298 28.91 25.78 -15.72
N ASN A 299 29.43 26.91 -15.26
CA ASN A 299 30.86 27.07 -14.96
C ASN A 299 31.25 26.22 -13.74
N PRO A 300 32.03 25.13 -13.89
CA PRO A 300 32.40 24.24 -12.78
C PRO A 300 33.35 24.88 -11.76
N LEU A 301 33.99 26.01 -12.12
CA LEU A 301 34.79 26.78 -11.18
C LEU A 301 33.92 27.66 -10.28
N MET A 302 32.72 28.02 -10.73
CA MET A 302 31.75 28.82 -9.97
C MET A 302 30.81 27.94 -9.16
N PHE A 303 30.28 26.88 -9.77
CA PHE A 303 29.25 26.04 -9.18
C PHE A 303 29.65 24.57 -9.24
N ASP A 304 29.32 23.83 -8.19
CA ASP A 304 29.36 22.37 -8.17
C ASP A 304 27.93 21.84 -8.28
N VAL A 305 27.72 20.82 -9.11
CA VAL A 305 26.40 20.24 -9.35
C VAL A 305 26.42 18.77 -8.92
N ALA A 306 25.77 18.48 -7.80
CA ALA A 306 25.49 17.14 -7.33
C ALA A 306 24.12 16.68 -7.84
N PHE A 307 23.90 15.37 -7.92
CA PHE A 307 22.62 14.81 -8.34
C PHE A 307 22.02 13.99 -7.20
N ASP A 308 20.73 14.17 -6.95
CA ASP A 308 19.94 13.39 -6.00
C ASP A 308 18.69 12.82 -6.69
N ASP A 309 18.08 11.81 -6.10
CA ASP A 309 16.88 11.19 -6.64
C ASP A 309 15.65 12.07 -6.42
N VAL A 310 14.79 12.15 -7.44
CA VAL A 310 13.52 12.89 -7.34
C VAL A 310 12.62 12.27 -6.29
N GLN A 311 11.96 13.08 -5.45
CA GLN A 311 10.97 12.56 -4.52
C GLN A 311 9.70 12.18 -5.28
N VAL A 312 9.36 10.90 -5.24
CA VAL A 312 8.09 10.38 -5.77
C VAL A 312 7.14 10.15 -4.60
N VAL A 313 5.91 10.63 -4.74
CA VAL A 313 4.80 10.36 -3.82
C VAL A 313 3.78 9.54 -4.61
N GLU A 314 3.53 8.31 -4.18
CA GLU A 314 2.62 7.42 -4.89
C GLU A 314 1.16 7.72 -4.59
N ARG A 315 0.25 7.14 -5.40
CA ARG A 315 -1.18 7.25 -5.13
C ARG A 315 -1.51 6.50 -3.84
N GLY A 316 -2.26 7.15 -2.95
CA GLY A 316 -2.54 6.62 -1.62
C GLY A 316 -1.52 7.05 -0.56
N GLN A 317 -0.53 7.85 -0.93
CA GLN A 317 0.44 8.44 -0.02
C GLN A 317 0.37 9.98 -0.06
N VAL A 318 0.87 10.60 1.00
CA VAL A 318 1.15 12.03 1.07
C VAL A 318 2.54 12.26 1.65
N ALA A 319 3.21 13.33 1.23
CA ALA A 319 4.48 13.75 1.79
C ALA A 319 4.26 14.91 2.77
N VAL A 320 4.58 14.67 4.04
CA VAL A 320 4.72 15.73 5.05
C VAL A 320 6.12 16.31 4.91
N VAL A 321 6.23 17.58 4.56
CA VAL A 321 7.52 18.23 4.33
C VAL A 321 7.97 18.95 5.61
N VAL A 322 9.21 18.75 6.01
CA VAL A 322 9.88 19.55 7.04
C VAL A 322 10.80 20.55 6.34
N SER A 323 10.57 21.84 6.57
CA SER A 323 11.38 22.91 5.99
C SER A 323 12.49 23.32 6.97
N ASN A 324 13.73 23.24 6.52
CA ASN A 324 14.91 23.77 7.22
C ASN A 324 15.20 25.23 6.84
N VAL A 325 14.46 25.76 5.86
CA VAL A 325 14.58 27.13 5.35
C VAL A 325 13.31 27.93 5.63
N GLY A 326 13.43 29.26 5.55
CA GLY A 326 12.32 30.18 5.81
C GLY A 326 12.48 30.97 7.10
N GLU A 327 11.46 31.75 7.45
CA GLU A 327 11.48 32.55 8.65
C GLU A 327 11.43 31.67 9.90
N GLU A 328 12.11 32.10 10.96
CA GLU A 328 11.94 31.51 12.28
C GLU A 328 10.49 31.74 12.75
N PRO A 329 9.81 30.72 13.32
CA PRO A 329 8.46 30.90 13.85
C PRO A 329 8.41 32.07 14.83
N THR A 330 7.42 32.96 14.68
CA THR A 330 7.26 34.15 15.54
C THR A 330 7.10 33.78 17.01
N SER A 331 7.36 34.71 17.93
CA SER A 331 7.25 34.46 19.38
C SER A 331 5.89 33.92 19.81
N ASP A 332 4.81 34.36 19.15
CA ASP A 332 3.45 33.89 19.45
C ASP A 332 3.16 32.52 18.82
N MET A 333 3.73 32.23 17.65
CA MET A 333 3.81 30.87 17.14
C MET A 333 4.64 30.01 18.09
N LYS A 334 5.81 30.44 18.56
CA LYS A 334 6.65 29.73 19.54
C LYS A 334 5.95 29.48 20.87
N LYS A 335 5.12 30.40 21.36
CA LYS A 335 4.25 30.18 22.55
C LYS A 335 3.18 29.12 22.28
N ARG A 336 2.60 29.09 21.06
CA ARG A 336 1.73 28.00 20.60
C ARG A 336 2.53 26.71 20.40
N LEU A 337 3.80 26.81 19.96
CA LEU A 337 4.69 25.70 19.64
C LEU A 337 5.41 25.12 20.89
N GLY A 338 5.38 25.81 22.02
CA GLY A 338 6.18 25.50 23.19
C GLY A 338 5.67 26.19 24.45
N SER A 339 4.83 25.47 25.19
CA SER A 339 4.78 25.60 26.64
C SER A 339 4.71 24.19 27.23
N SER A 340 5.85 23.78 27.78
CA SER A 340 5.90 22.79 28.86
C SER A 340 5.09 23.32 30.05
N GLN A 341 4.11 22.53 30.46
CA GLN A 341 3.41 22.51 31.75
C GLN A 341 2.61 23.75 32.22
N MET A 342 1.44 23.41 32.78
CA MET A 342 0.44 24.22 33.51
C MET A 342 -0.50 25.11 32.69
N GLY A 343 -1.75 24.65 32.57
CA GLY A 343 -2.94 25.50 32.38
C GLY A 343 -3.55 25.48 30.98
N ALA A 344 -4.32 24.43 30.66
CA ALA A 344 -5.42 24.51 29.70
C ALA A 344 -6.52 25.39 30.34
N THR A 345 -7.18 26.33 29.68
CA THR A 345 -8.02 26.31 28.46
C THR A 345 -7.96 27.69 27.75
N GLU A 346 -8.44 27.98 26.54
CA GLU A 346 -9.56 27.50 25.71
C GLU A 346 -9.34 27.97 24.25
N GLU A 347 -9.92 27.25 23.28
CA GLU A 347 -9.80 27.35 21.80
C GLU A 347 -8.69 26.52 21.14
N GLU A 348 -9.05 25.24 20.93
CA GLU A 348 -8.58 24.27 19.94
C GLU A 348 -7.08 24.21 19.63
N GLY A 349 -6.44 23.21 20.24
CA GLY A 349 -5.04 22.86 20.05
C GLY A 349 -4.71 22.46 18.61
N LYS A 350 -4.38 23.45 17.79
CA LYS A 350 -3.48 23.25 16.65
C LYS A 350 -2.08 22.96 17.19
N GLU A 351 -1.87 21.69 17.51
CA GLU A 351 -0.62 20.92 17.41
C GLU A 351 0.66 21.76 17.26
N LYS A 352 1.38 21.86 18.37
CA LYS A 352 2.45 22.80 18.70
C LYS A 352 3.74 22.73 17.85
N TYR A 353 3.75 22.16 16.65
CA TYR A 353 5.00 22.06 15.85
C TYR A 353 4.80 22.23 14.35
N VAL A 354 3.55 22.40 13.92
CA VAL A 354 3.20 22.54 12.52
C VAL A 354 3.08 24.02 12.18
N VAL A 355 3.75 24.44 11.12
CA VAL A 355 3.88 25.82 10.69
C VAL A 355 3.28 26.03 9.30
N PRO A 356 2.75 27.23 9.00
CA PRO A 356 2.37 27.59 7.65
C PRO A 356 3.57 27.64 6.70
N LYS A 357 3.28 27.65 5.41
CA LYS A 357 4.28 27.79 4.36
C LYS A 357 5.15 29.03 4.56
N GLY A 358 6.47 28.85 4.43
CA GLY A 358 7.46 29.93 4.52
C GLY A 358 8.17 30.03 5.87
N TYR A 359 7.71 29.27 6.88
CA TYR A 359 8.40 29.13 8.16
C TYR A 359 9.19 27.83 8.23
N ARG A 360 10.26 27.85 9.04
CA ARG A 360 11.03 26.66 9.40
C ARG A 360 10.19 25.73 10.29
N GLY A 361 10.22 24.44 10.02
CA GLY A 361 9.48 23.41 10.74
C GLY A 361 8.62 22.50 9.85
N ILE A 362 7.78 21.69 10.49
CA ILE A 362 6.86 20.77 9.81
C ILE A 362 5.76 21.59 9.13
N GLN A 363 5.58 21.44 7.82
CA GLN A 363 4.61 22.23 7.06
C GLN A 363 3.17 21.72 7.27
N GLU A 364 2.21 22.63 7.43
CA GLU A 364 0.76 22.31 7.52
C GLU A 364 0.23 21.73 6.21
N GLU A 365 0.74 22.22 5.08
CA GLU A 365 0.37 21.72 3.75
C GLU A 365 1.16 20.46 3.41
N VAL A 366 0.45 19.39 3.05
CA VAL A 366 1.05 18.14 2.56
C VAL A 366 1.15 18.14 1.04
N ALA A 367 2.22 17.53 0.53
CA ALA A 367 2.37 17.27 -0.89
C ALA A 367 1.64 15.97 -1.28
N GLY A 368 0.69 16.08 -2.22
CA GLY A 368 -0.06 14.93 -2.74
C GLY A 368 0.76 14.02 -3.68
N PRO A 369 0.11 13.06 -4.35
CA PRO A 369 0.78 12.17 -5.29
C PRO A 369 1.39 12.94 -6.48
N GLY A 370 2.66 12.69 -6.78
CA GLY A 370 3.40 13.42 -7.80
C GLY A 370 4.91 13.24 -7.73
N LYS A 371 5.62 13.92 -8.63
CA LYS A 371 7.08 14.00 -8.63
C LYS A 371 7.50 15.40 -8.17
N TYR A 372 8.35 15.45 -7.15
CA TYR A 372 8.82 16.69 -6.54
C TYR A 372 10.34 16.77 -6.63
N TYR A 373 10.82 17.78 -7.37
CA TYR A 373 12.23 18.14 -7.44
C TYR A 373 12.55 19.03 -6.24
N LEU A 374 12.95 18.42 -5.14
CA LEU A 374 13.19 19.10 -3.86
C LEU A 374 14.67 19.09 -3.54
N ASN A 375 15.17 20.18 -2.98
CA ASN A 375 16.47 20.16 -2.32
C ASN A 375 16.30 19.52 -0.93
N ARG A 376 16.83 18.31 -0.73
CA ARG A 376 16.72 17.59 0.55
C ARG A 376 17.41 18.27 1.74
N LEU A 377 18.36 19.18 1.48
CA LEU A 377 18.96 20.01 2.53
C LEU A 377 17.96 21.04 3.07
N ALA A 378 17.12 21.59 2.18
CA ALA A 378 16.12 22.59 2.52
C ALA A 378 14.78 21.96 2.94
N PHE A 379 14.36 20.88 2.29
CA PHE A 379 13.05 20.26 2.47
C PHE A 379 13.18 18.75 2.65
N MET A 380 12.81 18.23 3.82
CA MET A 380 12.85 16.81 4.14
C MET A 380 11.42 16.22 4.06
N PRO A 381 11.11 15.41 3.03
CA PRO A 381 9.78 14.78 2.90
C PRO A 381 9.69 13.48 3.71
N TYR A 382 8.63 13.35 4.51
CA TYR A 382 8.21 12.11 5.17
C TYR A 382 6.98 11.56 4.46
N ILE A 383 7.10 10.37 3.88
CA ILE A 383 6.01 9.71 3.16
C ILE A 383 5.11 8.99 4.15
N ILE A 384 3.83 9.35 4.15
CA ILE A 384 2.79 8.78 5.00
C ILE A 384 1.75 8.10 4.13
N ASP A 385 1.46 6.83 4.41
CA ASP A 385 0.37 6.10 3.78
C ASP A 385 -0.97 6.61 4.31
N THR A 386 -1.85 6.99 3.39
CA THR A 386 -3.23 7.45 3.68
C THR A 386 -4.28 6.38 3.45
N THR A 387 -3.86 5.25 2.89
CA THR A 387 -4.68 4.03 2.79
C THR A 387 -4.80 3.33 4.14
N ASN A 388 -5.71 2.37 4.23
CA ASN A 388 -5.83 1.54 5.42
C ASN A 388 -4.58 0.69 5.59
N ILE A 389 -3.94 0.81 6.75
CA ILE A 389 -2.78 0.05 7.18
C ILE A 389 -3.28 -1.02 8.15
N THR A 390 -2.99 -2.27 7.85
CA THR A 390 -3.34 -3.41 8.72
C THR A 390 -2.12 -3.86 9.49
N ILE A 391 -2.25 -3.94 10.81
CA ILE A 391 -1.21 -4.37 11.74
C ILE A 391 -1.69 -5.65 12.40
N ASP A 392 -0.88 -6.70 12.31
CA ASP A 392 -1.24 -8.06 12.71
C ASP A 392 -0.37 -8.54 13.88
N TRP A 393 -1.03 -9.08 14.91
CA TRP A 393 -0.45 -9.82 16.04
C TRP A 393 -0.85 -11.28 15.89
N ASP A 394 0.09 -12.12 15.44
CA ASP A 394 -0.11 -13.55 15.25
C ASP A 394 1.23 -14.29 15.28
N ASP A 395 1.23 -15.59 15.56
CA ASP A 395 2.46 -16.40 15.62
C ASP A 395 2.92 -16.90 14.23
N SER A 396 2.40 -16.30 13.16
CA SER A 396 2.78 -16.60 11.78
C SER A 396 4.15 -16.00 11.42
N LYS A 397 4.84 -16.55 10.42
CA LYS A 397 6.17 -16.04 10.01
C LYS A 397 6.14 -14.68 9.29
N GLU A 398 4.96 -14.20 8.89
CA GLU A 398 4.80 -12.99 8.07
C GLU A 398 4.32 -11.77 8.87
N THR A 399 4.01 -11.94 10.16
CA THR A 399 3.48 -10.87 11.01
C THR A 399 4.57 -10.08 11.73
N LYS A 400 4.33 -8.77 11.93
CA LYS A 400 5.28 -7.87 12.63
C LYS A 400 5.37 -8.20 14.12
N PHE A 401 4.33 -8.76 14.72
CA PHE A 401 4.25 -9.06 16.14
C PHE A 401 3.69 -10.46 16.39
N ASN A 402 4.17 -11.10 17.46
CA ASN A 402 3.64 -12.38 17.94
C ASN A 402 2.24 -12.23 18.53
N ALA A 403 1.55 -13.35 18.73
CA ALA A 403 0.26 -13.37 19.40
C ALA A 403 0.37 -12.83 20.85
N LEU A 404 -0.71 -12.18 21.31
CA LEU A 404 -0.75 -11.58 22.64
C LEU A 404 -1.02 -12.67 23.68
N ASN A 405 -0.06 -12.90 24.58
CA ASN A 405 -0.22 -13.84 25.69
C ASN A 405 -0.69 -13.08 26.93
N VAL A 406 -1.97 -13.27 27.30
CA VAL A 406 -2.61 -12.56 28.42
C VAL A 406 -3.12 -13.55 29.47
N VAL A 407 -3.23 -13.10 30.71
CA VAL A 407 -3.70 -13.93 31.83
C VAL A 407 -5.11 -13.51 32.21
N SER A 408 -6.01 -14.50 32.27
CA SER A 408 -7.41 -14.34 32.63
C SER A 408 -7.61 -14.14 34.14
N LYS A 409 -8.81 -13.70 34.56
CA LYS A 409 -9.18 -13.54 35.98
C LYS A 409 -9.01 -14.82 36.82
N ASP A 410 -9.22 -15.97 36.19
CA ASP A 410 -9.09 -17.32 36.77
C ASP A 410 -7.65 -17.88 36.70
N GLY A 411 -6.69 -17.09 36.22
CA GLY A 411 -5.26 -17.42 36.25
C GLY A 411 -4.77 -18.24 35.07
N PHE A 412 -5.60 -18.48 34.05
CA PHE A 412 -5.19 -19.19 32.84
C PHE A 412 -4.57 -18.23 31.81
N SER A 413 -3.46 -18.66 31.21
CA SER A 413 -2.84 -17.98 30.07
C SER A 413 -3.61 -18.27 28.79
N ILE A 414 -4.04 -17.23 28.08
CA ILE A 414 -4.73 -17.31 26.79
C ILE A 414 -3.93 -16.55 25.73
N GLY A 415 -3.79 -17.16 24.54
CA GLY A 415 -3.17 -16.53 23.39
C GLY A 415 -4.23 -15.85 22.52
N VAL A 416 -4.05 -14.58 22.16
CA VAL A 416 -5.03 -13.82 21.36
C VAL A 416 -4.35 -13.26 20.12
N SER A 417 -4.81 -13.68 18.94
CA SER A 417 -4.39 -13.09 17.66
C SER A 417 -5.31 -11.90 17.33
N VAL A 418 -4.72 -10.76 17.00
CA VAL A 418 -5.43 -9.49 16.80
C VAL A 418 -4.99 -8.84 15.50
N LYS A 419 -5.93 -8.20 14.80
CA LYS A 419 -5.63 -7.32 13.67
C LYS A 419 -6.18 -5.93 13.95
N VAL A 420 -5.36 -4.90 13.74
CA VAL A 420 -5.77 -3.51 13.91
C VAL A 420 -5.63 -2.80 12.58
N VAL A 421 -6.72 -2.19 12.14
CA VAL A 421 -6.74 -1.40 10.90
C VAL A 421 -6.77 0.07 11.27
N VAL A 422 -5.74 0.80 10.86
CA VAL A 422 -5.61 2.24 11.08
C VAL A 422 -5.48 2.97 9.75
N ARG A 423 -5.86 4.23 9.72
CA ARG A 423 -5.58 5.13 8.59
C ARG A 423 -5.20 6.51 9.09
N VAL A 424 -4.36 7.20 8.32
CA VAL A 424 -4.01 8.60 8.59
C VAL A 424 -4.66 9.46 7.52
N ARG A 425 -5.46 10.45 7.92
CA ARG A 425 -6.03 11.38 6.95
C ARG A 425 -4.95 12.37 6.47
N PRO A 426 -4.97 12.80 5.19
CA PRO A 426 -3.99 13.74 4.65
C PRO A 426 -3.82 15.04 5.46
N ASP A 427 -4.94 15.63 5.89
CA ASP A 427 -5.00 16.86 6.70
C ASP A 427 -4.41 16.67 8.11
N GLN A 428 -4.33 15.43 8.58
CA GLN A 428 -3.88 15.07 9.91
C GLN A 428 -2.44 14.54 9.93
N ALA A 429 -1.85 14.26 8.77
CA ALA A 429 -0.52 13.67 8.66
C ALA A 429 0.61 14.55 9.25
N PRO A 430 0.64 15.89 9.06
CA PRO A 430 1.68 16.74 9.67
C PRO A 430 1.68 16.68 11.19
N TYR A 431 0.48 16.61 11.77
CA TYR A 431 0.23 16.55 13.20
C TYR A 431 0.71 15.21 13.79
N MET A 432 0.40 14.10 13.12
CA MET A 432 0.93 12.78 13.48
C MET A 432 2.48 12.75 13.45
N VAL A 433 3.09 13.25 12.37
CA VAL A 433 4.57 13.33 12.24
C VAL A 433 5.17 14.19 13.34
N SER A 434 4.49 15.25 13.77
CA SER A 434 4.99 16.10 14.84
C SER A 434 5.12 15.41 16.20
N LYS A 435 4.23 14.47 16.51
CA LYS A 435 4.23 13.75 17.78
C LYS A 435 5.11 12.52 17.78
N VAL A 436 5.12 11.79 16.66
CA VAL A 436 5.66 10.42 16.60
C VAL A 436 6.79 10.26 15.58
N GLY A 437 6.93 11.22 14.67
CA GLY A 437 7.93 11.25 13.61
C GLY A 437 7.57 10.39 12.40
N SER A 438 7.30 9.10 12.61
CA SER A 438 6.99 8.15 11.54
C SER A 438 5.86 7.19 11.91
N ILE A 439 5.26 6.57 10.90
CA ILE A 439 4.23 5.54 11.10
C ILE A 439 4.80 4.30 11.79
N ASP A 440 6.04 3.91 11.52
CA ASP A 440 6.67 2.77 12.18
C ASP A 440 6.89 3.04 13.68
N ASN A 441 7.29 4.26 14.04
CA ASN A 441 7.39 4.66 15.45
C ASN A 441 6.03 4.61 16.14
N LEU A 442 4.95 5.01 15.44
CA LEU A 442 3.59 4.92 15.96
C LEU A 442 3.20 3.46 16.21
N ILE A 443 3.50 2.58 15.26
CA ILE A 443 3.20 1.15 15.38
C ILE A 443 3.94 0.54 16.57
N LEU A 444 5.26 0.78 16.66
CA LEU A 444 6.14 0.14 17.64
C LEU A 444 5.98 0.70 19.06
N HIS A 445 5.87 2.02 19.20
CA HIS A 445 5.95 2.69 20.51
C HIS A 445 4.59 3.14 21.07
N VAL A 446 3.55 3.19 20.25
CA VAL A 446 2.21 3.63 20.68
C VAL A 446 1.19 2.51 20.51
N ILE A 447 0.95 2.06 19.28
CA ILE A 447 -0.11 1.09 18.97
C ILE A 447 0.17 -0.23 19.67
N HIS A 448 1.39 -0.78 19.54
CA HIS A 448 1.70 -2.08 20.13
C HIS A 448 1.56 -2.10 21.66
N PRO A 449 2.18 -1.19 22.45
CA PRO A 449 1.97 -1.15 23.90
C PRO A 449 0.51 -0.88 24.31
N MET A 450 -0.22 -0.07 23.54
CA MET A 450 -1.62 0.23 23.81
C MET A 450 -2.51 -1.00 23.63
N ILE A 451 -2.36 -1.72 22.52
CA ILE A 451 -3.12 -2.93 22.22
C ILE A 451 -2.79 -4.03 23.24
N ASP A 452 -1.50 -4.27 23.51
CA ASP A 452 -1.07 -5.22 24.53
C ASP A 452 -1.70 -4.89 25.90
N SER A 453 -1.62 -3.63 26.33
CA SER A 453 -2.21 -3.22 27.60
C SER A 453 -3.75 -3.30 27.60
N SER A 454 -4.42 -3.02 26.47
CA SER A 454 -5.88 -3.11 26.37
C SER A 454 -6.33 -4.55 26.58
N PHE A 455 -5.78 -5.49 25.82
CA PHE A 455 -6.15 -6.91 25.90
C PHE A 455 -5.76 -7.53 27.23
N ARG A 456 -4.59 -7.18 27.80
CA ARG A 456 -4.19 -7.63 29.13
C ARG A 456 -5.15 -7.16 30.23
N ASN A 457 -5.60 -5.92 30.16
CA ASN A 457 -6.56 -5.37 31.14
C ASN A 457 -7.96 -5.98 30.97
N GLN A 458 -8.40 -6.25 29.75
CA GLN A 458 -9.67 -6.94 29.50
C GLN A 458 -9.65 -8.37 30.01
N ALA A 459 -8.61 -9.13 29.67
CA ALA A 459 -8.44 -10.51 30.10
C ALA A 459 -8.40 -10.63 31.63
N SER A 460 -7.77 -9.70 32.35
CA SER A 460 -7.70 -9.78 33.81
C SER A 460 -9.05 -9.58 34.52
N THR A 461 -10.05 -9.00 33.85
CA THR A 461 -11.38 -8.76 34.43
C THR A 461 -12.39 -9.88 34.18
N THR A 462 -12.14 -10.72 33.17
CA THR A 462 -13.07 -11.74 32.68
C THR A 462 -12.44 -13.13 32.79
N SER A 463 -13.24 -14.19 32.97
CA SER A 463 -12.72 -15.56 32.92
C SER A 463 -12.32 -15.94 31.50
N ALA A 464 -11.37 -16.87 31.33
CA ALA A 464 -10.92 -17.31 30.02
C ALA A 464 -12.07 -17.78 29.09
N MET A 465 -13.06 -18.46 29.67
CA MET A 465 -14.22 -18.98 28.92
C MET A 465 -15.19 -17.86 28.50
N ASN A 466 -15.49 -16.92 29.41
CA ASN A 466 -16.38 -15.81 29.09
C ASN A 466 -15.73 -14.88 28.06
N PHE A 467 -14.41 -14.70 28.11
CA PHE A 467 -13.67 -13.92 27.12
C PHE A 467 -13.83 -14.47 25.69
N MET A 468 -13.93 -15.80 25.54
CA MET A 468 -14.21 -16.44 24.25
C MET A 468 -15.68 -16.31 23.84
N GLN A 469 -16.62 -16.49 24.77
CA GLN A 469 -18.07 -16.43 24.49
C GLN A 469 -18.51 -15.01 24.13
N ASP A 470 -18.04 -14.01 24.86
CA ASP A 470 -18.42 -12.60 24.71
C ASP A 470 -17.42 -11.83 23.82
N ARG A 471 -16.77 -12.51 22.87
CA ARG A 471 -15.73 -11.94 21.98
C ARG A 471 -16.14 -10.62 21.33
N GLN A 472 -17.40 -10.50 20.91
CA GLN A 472 -17.90 -9.30 20.26
C GLN A 472 -17.88 -8.08 21.19
N GLU A 473 -18.22 -8.29 22.46
CA GLU A 473 -18.19 -7.23 23.46
C GLU A 473 -16.75 -6.80 23.76
N GLU A 474 -15.85 -7.78 23.92
CA GLU A 474 -14.42 -7.50 24.17
C GLU A 474 -13.76 -6.78 22.99
N GLN A 475 -14.11 -7.15 21.76
CA GLN A 475 -13.66 -6.46 20.56
C GLN A 475 -14.15 -5.00 20.53
N THR A 476 -15.43 -4.76 20.85
CA THR A 476 -16.01 -3.40 20.84
C THR A 476 -15.36 -2.51 21.91
N LYS A 477 -15.08 -3.07 23.09
CA LYS A 477 -14.34 -2.38 24.16
C LYS A 477 -12.92 -2.02 23.72
N ALA A 478 -12.20 -2.95 23.09
CA ALA A 478 -10.84 -2.73 22.61
C ALA A 478 -10.80 -1.68 21.50
N GLU A 479 -11.76 -1.74 20.56
CA GLU A 479 -11.91 -0.77 19.49
C GLU A 479 -12.20 0.65 20.01
N THR A 480 -13.12 0.78 20.96
CA THR A 480 -13.46 2.08 21.57
C THR A 480 -12.26 2.69 22.27
N ARG A 481 -11.50 1.87 23.02
CA ARG A 481 -10.27 2.31 23.68
C ARG A 481 -9.18 2.70 22.68
N ALA A 482 -8.96 1.88 21.66
CA ALA A 482 -7.98 2.16 20.61
C ALA A 482 -8.31 3.44 19.85
N ARG A 483 -9.59 3.68 19.53
CA ARG A 483 -10.06 4.90 18.87
C ARG A 483 -9.75 6.15 19.69
N LEU A 484 -10.09 6.15 20.97
CA LEU A 484 -9.87 7.30 21.86
C LEU A 484 -8.38 7.59 22.08
N GLU A 485 -7.53 6.56 22.15
CA GLU A 485 -6.10 6.75 22.33
C GLU A 485 -5.41 7.22 21.05
N LEU A 486 -5.74 6.63 19.90
CA LEU A 486 -5.11 6.96 18.61
C LEU A 486 -5.54 8.33 18.07
N GLU A 487 -6.72 8.81 18.43
CA GLU A 487 -7.17 10.16 18.11
C GLU A 487 -6.21 11.23 18.68
N LYS A 488 -5.61 10.99 19.86
CA LYS A 488 -4.59 11.90 20.45
C LYS A 488 -3.33 12.01 19.60
N TYR A 489 -3.10 11.05 18.72
CA TYR A 489 -1.97 11.00 17.78
C TYR A 489 -2.39 11.34 16.35
N HIS A 490 -3.61 11.86 16.15
CA HIS A 490 -4.15 12.23 14.85
C HIS A 490 -4.25 11.04 13.87
N VAL A 491 -4.45 9.83 14.40
CA VAL A 491 -4.61 8.60 13.64
C VAL A 491 -5.99 8.03 13.86
N GLU A 492 -6.67 7.66 12.77
CA GLU A 492 -8.00 7.09 12.83
C GLU A 492 -7.94 5.58 12.95
N CYS A 493 -8.54 5.03 14.01
CA CYS A 493 -8.75 3.61 14.15
C CYS A 493 -10.03 3.20 13.41
N VAL A 494 -9.87 2.42 12.33
CA VAL A 494 -10.99 1.92 11.53
C VAL A 494 -11.66 0.76 12.24
N SER A 495 -10.88 -0.24 12.67
CA SER A 495 -11.39 -1.41 13.39
C SER A 495 -10.29 -2.14 14.15
N VAL A 496 -10.66 -2.75 15.27
CA VAL A 496 -9.85 -3.75 15.98
C VAL A 496 -10.56 -5.09 15.87
N LEU A 497 -9.90 -6.11 15.37
CA LEU A 497 -10.47 -7.43 15.13
C LEU A 497 -9.71 -8.46 15.96
N ILE A 498 -10.42 -9.18 16.84
CA ILE A 498 -9.89 -10.41 17.42
C ILE A 498 -10.02 -11.46 16.32
N CYS A 499 -8.99 -12.25 16.01
CA CYS A 499 -9.06 -13.30 14.99
C CYS A 499 -9.26 -14.69 15.62
N GLN A 500 -8.33 -15.06 16.50
CA GLN A 500 -8.29 -16.37 17.15
C GLN A 500 -8.00 -16.20 18.65
N ILE A 501 -8.65 -17.03 19.47
CA ILE A 501 -8.41 -17.14 20.91
C ILE A 501 -7.95 -18.57 21.18
N MET A 502 -6.73 -18.72 21.67
CA MET A 502 -6.12 -20.00 22.03
C MET A 502 -6.28 -20.21 23.54
N LEU A 503 -7.17 -21.13 23.91
CA LEU A 503 -7.38 -21.54 25.29
C LEU A 503 -6.55 -22.80 25.62
N PRO A 504 -6.06 -22.95 26.86
CA PRO A 504 -5.47 -24.20 27.32
C PRO A 504 -6.43 -25.40 27.21
N GLN A 505 -5.92 -26.57 26.82
CA GLN A 505 -6.72 -27.79 26.62
C GLN A 505 -7.44 -28.25 27.90
N GLU A 506 -6.84 -28.04 29.07
CA GLU A 506 -7.42 -28.44 30.37
C GLU A 506 -8.80 -27.79 30.63
N LEU A 507 -8.99 -26.55 30.22
CA LEU A 507 -10.28 -25.85 30.32
C LEU A 507 -11.32 -26.42 29.37
N MET A 508 -10.91 -26.79 28.16
CA MET A 508 -11.79 -27.39 27.17
C MET A 508 -12.24 -28.78 27.61
N ASP A 509 -11.33 -29.58 28.18
CA ASP A 509 -11.63 -30.90 28.71
C ASP A 509 -12.60 -30.86 29.89
N THR A 510 -12.40 -29.92 30.82
CA THR A 510 -13.31 -29.76 31.97
C THR A 510 -14.69 -29.30 31.53
N GLN A 511 -14.78 -28.37 30.57
CA GLN A 511 -16.07 -27.92 30.05
C GLN A 511 -16.77 -29.03 29.26
N THR A 512 -16.04 -29.77 28.43
CA THR A 512 -16.56 -30.93 27.69
C THR A 512 -17.09 -31.98 28.66
N LYS A 513 -16.34 -32.31 29.72
CA LYS A 513 -16.80 -33.20 30.79
C LYS A 513 -18.05 -32.68 31.49
N LYS A 514 -18.13 -31.38 31.77
CA LYS A 514 -19.31 -30.76 32.39
C LYS A 514 -20.54 -30.88 31.48
N ILE A 515 -20.40 -30.60 30.19
CA ILE A 515 -21.50 -30.71 29.21
C ILE A 515 -21.96 -32.16 29.10
N ILE A 516 -21.03 -33.13 29.01
CA ILE A 516 -21.35 -34.56 28.99
C ILE A 516 -22.10 -34.97 30.27
N ALA A 517 -21.63 -34.56 31.45
CA ALA A 517 -22.29 -34.86 32.71
C ALA A 517 -23.71 -34.25 32.78
N GLN A 518 -23.90 -33.04 32.24
CA GLN A 518 -25.20 -32.38 32.19
C GLN A 518 -26.16 -33.06 31.20
N GLN A 519 -25.65 -33.50 30.05
CA GLN A 519 -26.38 -34.33 29.09
C GLN A 519 -26.76 -35.68 29.72
N GLN A 520 -25.84 -36.35 30.41
CA GLN A 520 -26.11 -37.59 31.14
C GLN A 520 -27.17 -37.39 32.23
N THR A 521 -27.10 -36.31 33.00
CA THR A 521 -28.12 -35.99 34.02
C THR A 521 -29.50 -35.81 33.38
N THR A 522 -29.54 -35.10 32.25
CA THR A 522 -30.79 -34.91 31.49
C THR A 522 -31.31 -36.24 30.96
N GLN A 523 -30.43 -37.08 30.41
CA GLN A 523 -30.76 -38.43 29.96
C GLN A 523 -31.33 -39.28 31.11
N PHE A 524 -30.67 -39.31 32.27
CA PHE A 524 -31.16 -40.04 33.45
C PHE A 524 -32.52 -39.52 33.93
N GLN A 525 -32.75 -38.20 33.90
CA GLN A 525 -34.06 -37.63 34.24
C GLN A 525 -35.15 -38.07 33.26
N GLU A 526 -34.85 -38.08 31.95
CA GLU A 526 -35.77 -38.58 30.94
C GLU A 526 -35.99 -40.11 31.06
N GLU A 527 -34.95 -40.88 31.35
CA GLU A 527 -35.04 -42.33 31.65
C GLU A 527 -35.89 -42.59 32.90
N GLN A 528 -35.72 -41.80 33.97
CA GLN A 528 -36.56 -41.89 35.17
C GLN A 528 -38.01 -41.56 34.85
N LYS A 529 -38.30 -40.49 34.09
CA LYS A 529 -39.67 -40.17 33.66
C LYS A 529 -40.28 -41.28 32.81
N ALA A 530 -39.52 -41.84 31.87
CA ALA A 530 -39.96 -42.97 31.05
C ALA A 530 -40.24 -44.21 31.91
N GLN A 531 -39.39 -44.49 32.91
CA GLN A 531 -39.56 -45.61 33.83
C GLN A 531 -40.77 -45.42 34.76
N VAL A 532 -40.99 -44.22 35.29
CA VAL A 532 -42.19 -43.88 36.09
C VAL A 532 -43.45 -44.06 35.24
N THR A 533 -43.44 -43.54 34.02
CA THR A 533 -44.55 -43.71 33.07
C THR A 533 -44.80 -45.19 32.78
N ARG A 534 -43.74 -46.00 32.66
CA ARG A 534 -43.85 -47.45 32.48
C ARG A 534 -44.42 -48.16 33.71
N ILE A 535 -43.98 -47.81 34.92
CA ILE A 535 -44.53 -48.36 36.18
C ILE A 535 -46.03 -48.04 36.29
N GLU A 536 -46.42 -46.81 35.96
CA GLU A 536 -47.82 -46.39 35.97
C GLU A 536 -48.65 -47.14 34.92
N MET A 537 -48.13 -47.29 33.70
CA MET A 537 -48.74 -48.11 32.64
C MET A 537 -48.88 -49.59 33.08
N GLU A 538 -47.85 -50.18 33.70
CA GLU A 538 -47.90 -51.56 34.19
C GLU A 538 -48.89 -51.71 35.35
N LYS A 539 -48.99 -50.74 36.27
CA LYS A 539 -50.00 -50.73 37.34
C LYS A 539 -51.43 -50.63 36.78
N THR A 540 -51.65 -49.75 35.81
CA THR A 540 -52.94 -49.64 35.11
C THR A 540 -53.27 -50.92 34.34
N LYS A 541 -52.28 -51.56 33.70
CA LYS A 541 -52.44 -52.86 33.04
C LYS A 541 -52.77 -53.97 34.04
N ALA A 542 -52.06 -54.07 35.16
CA ALA A 542 -52.35 -55.06 36.20
C ALA A 542 -53.76 -54.89 36.79
N THR A 543 -54.22 -53.65 36.95
CA THR A 543 -55.61 -53.34 37.38
C THR A 543 -56.61 -53.78 36.31
N ALA A 544 -56.32 -53.50 35.02
CA ALA A 544 -57.16 -53.93 33.90
C ALA A 544 -57.19 -55.46 33.72
N ASP A 545 -56.08 -56.15 33.98
CA ASP A 545 -55.98 -57.62 33.92
C ASP A 545 -56.71 -58.32 35.09
N GLN A 546 -56.91 -57.64 36.23
CA GLN A 546 -57.77 -58.09 37.33
C GLN A 546 -59.26 -57.82 37.10
N GLN A 547 -59.59 -56.91 36.18
CA GLN A 547 -60.97 -56.53 35.86
C GLN A 547 -61.85 -57.72 35.41
N PRO A 548 -61.38 -58.70 34.60
CA PRO A 548 -62.16 -59.88 34.26
C PRO A 548 -62.55 -60.71 35.49
N GLU A 549 -61.66 -60.85 36.48
CA GLU A 549 -61.95 -61.60 37.71
C GLU A 549 -62.95 -60.84 38.61
N LEU A 550 -62.76 -59.53 38.79
CA LEU A 550 -63.69 -58.68 39.56
C LEU A 550 -65.09 -58.67 38.93
N VAL A 551 -65.18 -58.52 37.60
CA VAL A 551 -66.44 -58.57 36.86
C VAL A 551 -67.09 -59.94 36.96
N ARG A 552 -66.31 -61.03 36.89
CA ARG A 552 -66.83 -62.40 37.04
C ARG A 552 -67.39 -62.65 38.45
N ALA A 553 -66.73 -62.13 39.48
CA ALA A 553 -67.21 -62.20 40.86
C ALA A 553 -68.51 -61.38 41.05
N GLU A 554 -68.59 -60.17 40.47
CA GLU A 554 -69.79 -59.34 40.55
C GLU A 554 -70.98 -59.95 39.79
N ILE A 555 -70.73 -60.54 38.62
CA ILE A 555 -71.74 -61.28 37.85
C ILE A 555 -72.23 -62.50 38.63
N ALA A 556 -71.33 -63.24 39.30
CA ALA A 556 -71.73 -64.38 40.13
C ALA A 556 -72.65 -63.98 41.29
N VAL A 557 -72.38 -62.84 41.95
CA VAL A 557 -73.26 -62.28 42.99
C VAL A 557 -74.62 -61.87 42.42
N LYS A 558 -74.64 -61.19 41.27
CA LYS A 558 -75.89 -60.79 40.59
C LYS A 558 -76.74 -61.99 40.15
N VAL A 559 -76.12 -63.06 39.65
CA VAL A 559 -76.81 -64.31 39.30
C VAL A 559 -77.42 -64.97 40.54
N ALA A 560 -76.70 -64.99 41.67
CA ALA A 560 -77.21 -65.54 42.93
C ALA A 560 -78.41 -64.73 43.46
N ASP A 561 -78.35 -63.40 43.41
CA ASP A 561 -79.44 -62.51 43.81
C ASP A 561 -80.66 -62.62 42.89
N GLN A 562 -80.46 -62.72 41.58
CA GLN A 562 -81.56 -62.94 40.64
C GLN A 562 -82.24 -64.30 40.86
N LYS A 563 -81.44 -65.35 41.10
CA LYS A 563 -81.97 -66.69 41.41
C LYS A 563 -82.77 -66.66 42.72
N LYS A 564 -82.31 -65.91 43.73
CA LYS A 564 -83.05 -65.70 44.99
C LYS A 564 -84.38 -64.98 44.76
N ARG A 565 -84.42 -63.95 43.92
CA ARG A 565 -85.67 -63.25 43.55
C ARG A 565 -86.64 -64.15 42.80
N GLU A 566 -86.14 -64.94 41.85
CA GLU A 566 -86.93 -65.93 41.10
C GLU A 566 -87.61 -66.93 42.06
N THR A 567 -86.91 -67.46 43.06
CA THR A 567 -87.49 -68.37 44.05
C THR A 567 -88.57 -67.71 44.91
N VAL A 568 -88.40 -66.42 45.26
CA VAL A 568 -89.40 -65.67 46.05
C VAL A 568 -90.67 -65.43 45.23
N THR A 569 -90.52 -64.98 43.98
CA THR A 569 -91.67 -64.73 43.09
C THR A 569 -92.43 -66.02 42.75
N LEU A 570 -91.73 -67.15 42.62
CA LEU A 570 -92.35 -68.45 42.38
C LEU A 570 -93.11 -68.98 43.63
N ALA A 571 -92.61 -68.68 44.83
CA ALA A 571 -93.31 -68.97 46.09
C ALA A 571 -94.56 -68.09 46.29
N GLU A 572 -94.50 -66.80 45.96
CA GLU A 572 -95.63 -65.88 46.01
C GLU A 572 -96.72 -66.25 44.99
N GLY A 573 -96.34 -66.61 43.75
CA GLY A 573 -97.29 -67.07 42.73
C GLY A 573 -98.02 -68.37 43.14
N ASN A 574 -97.33 -69.28 43.82
CA ASN A 574 -97.94 -70.50 44.36
C ASN A 574 -98.91 -70.20 45.52
N ALA A 575 -98.58 -69.24 46.39
CA ALA A 575 -99.46 -68.82 47.49
C ALA A 575 -100.74 -68.13 46.98
N GLU A 576 -100.62 -67.26 45.98
CA GLU A 576 -101.77 -66.53 45.42
C GLU A 576 -102.70 -67.45 44.61
N SER A 577 -102.13 -68.45 43.91
CA SER A 577 -102.89 -69.51 43.24
C SER A 577 -103.68 -70.38 44.25
N ALA A 578 -103.09 -70.72 45.39
CA ALA A 578 -103.78 -71.45 46.46
C ALA A 578 -104.91 -70.62 47.10
N ARG A 579 -104.72 -69.30 47.25
CA ARG A 579 -105.75 -68.38 47.78
C ARG A 579 -106.96 -68.25 46.87
N LEU A 580 -106.73 -68.03 45.56
CA LEU A 580 -107.79 -67.94 44.56
C LEU A 580 -108.60 -69.25 44.41
N LYS A 581 -107.93 -70.40 44.56
CA LYS A 581 -108.59 -71.70 44.53
C LYS A 581 -109.49 -71.93 45.77
N GLY A 582 -109.03 -71.49 46.94
CA GLY A 582 -109.82 -71.53 48.18
C GLY A 582 -111.07 -70.63 48.17
N GLU A 583 -111.00 -69.45 47.56
CA GLU A 583 -112.17 -68.55 47.40
C GLU A 583 -113.20 -69.09 46.39
N GLY A 584 -112.75 -69.82 45.36
CA GLY A 584 -113.63 -70.48 44.39
C GLY A 584 -114.42 -71.64 44.99
N ASP A 585 -113.77 -72.47 45.80
CA ASP A 585 -114.41 -73.62 46.46
C ASP A 585 -115.43 -73.19 47.54
N ALA A 586 -115.18 -72.07 48.23
CA ALA A 586 -116.11 -71.52 49.24
C ALA A 586 -117.44 -71.03 48.62
N LYS A 587 -117.39 -70.30 47.50
CA LYS A 587 -118.61 -69.83 46.78
C LYS A 587 -119.41 -70.97 46.17
N ALA A 588 -118.74 -72.04 45.74
CA ALA A 588 -119.41 -73.23 45.22
C ALA A 588 -120.21 -73.96 46.32
N ILE A 589 -119.65 -74.10 47.52
CA ILE A 589 -120.31 -74.75 48.66
C ILE A 589 -121.51 -73.93 49.17
N GLU A 590 -121.40 -72.60 49.22
CA GLU A 590 -122.51 -71.72 49.59
C GLU A 590 -123.70 -71.82 48.61
N SER A 591 -123.43 -71.83 47.31
CA SER A 591 -124.46 -71.95 46.27
C SER A 591 -125.14 -73.33 46.27
N ILE A 592 -124.39 -74.40 46.55
CA ILE A 592 -124.94 -75.75 46.75
C ILE A 592 -125.79 -75.78 48.02
N GLY A 593 -125.36 -75.15 49.12
CA GLY A 593 -126.11 -75.09 50.38
C GLY A 593 -127.48 -74.42 50.24
N ILE A 594 -127.56 -73.30 49.52
CA ILE A 594 -128.82 -72.58 49.26
C ILE A 594 -129.76 -73.43 48.38
N ALA A 595 -129.23 -74.03 47.31
CA ALA A 595 -130.02 -74.88 46.42
C ALA A 595 -130.53 -76.16 47.09
N THR A 596 -129.75 -76.73 48.02
CA THR A 596 -130.15 -77.93 48.77
C THR A 596 -131.26 -77.59 49.78
N ALA A 597 -131.18 -76.44 50.46
CA ALA A 597 -132.21 -75.98 51.38
C ALA A 597 -133.55 -75.70 50.68
N GLU A 598 -133.53 -75.04 49.51
CA GLU A 598 -134.73 -74.79 48.70
C GLU A 598 -135.37 -76.08 48.17
N ALA A 599 -134.55 -77.07 47.79
CA ALA A 599 -135.04 -78.39 47.37
C ALA A 599 -135.72 -79.15 48.52
N TYR A 600 -135.19 -79.03 49.74
CA TYR A 600 -135.80 -79.63 50.94
C TYR A 600 -137.14 -78.99 51.31
N GLU A 601 -137.28 -77.67 51.19
CA GLU A 601 -138.57 -76.99 51.43
C GLU A 601 -139.65 -77.40 50.41
N LYS A 602 -139.29 -77.48 49.12
CA LYS A 602 -140.21 -77.88 48.05
C LYS A 602 -140.57 -79.37 48.11
N GLN A 603 -139.65 -80.25 48.53
CA GLN A 603 -139.95 -81.67 48.77
C GLN A 603 -140.88 -81.88 49.96
N LYS A 604 -140.72 -81.11 51.04
CA LYS A 604 -141.58 -81.18 52.23
C LYS A 604 -143.04 -80.79 51.97
N THR A 605 -143.29 -79.90 51.00
CA THR A 605 -144.64 -79.44 50.66
C THR A 605 -145.39 -80.40 49.72
N ALA A 606 -144.69 -81.20 48.92
CA ALA A 606 -145.30 -82.11 47.95
C ALA A 606 -145.49 -83.56 48.47
N ILE A 607 -144.68 -84.00 49.43
CA ILE A 607 -144.61 -85.40 49.88
C ILE A 607 -144.56 -85.41 51.42
N GLY A 608 -145.66 -85.76 52.09
CA GLY A 608 -145.80 -85.67 53.54
C GLY A 608 -144.74 -86.45 54.37
N PRO A 609 -144.63 -86.17 55.68
CA PRO A 609 -143.45 -86.43 56.50
C PRO A 609 -143.00 -87.89 56.67
N GLN A 610 -143.85 -88.89 56.36
CA GLN A 610 -143.47 -90.31 56.48
C GLN A 610 -142.73 -90.88 55.25
N ALA A 611 -142.79 -90.24 54.07
CA ALA A 611 -142.18 -90.78 52.86
C ALA A 611 -140.73 -90.30 52.61
N ILE A 612 -140.29 -89.20 53.22
CA ILE A 612 -138.91 -88.67 53.08
C ILE A 612 -137.87 -89.61 53.69
N MET A 613 -138.18 -90.28 54.81
CA MET A 613 -137.23 -91.17 55.49
C MET A 613 -136.82 -92.38 54.64
N ALA A 614 -137.73 -92.92 53.83
CA ALA A 614 -137.46 -94.05 52.94
C ALA A 614 -136.61 -93.65 51.73
N ILE A 615 -136.79 -92.44 51.18
CA ILE A 615 -136.01 -91.93 50.05
C ILE A 615 -134.58 -91.58 50.48
N GLU A 616 -134.41 -90.96 51.65
CA GLU A 616 -133.08 -90.57 52.13
C GLU A 616 -132.24 -91.80 52.53
N LEU A 617 -132.88 -92.84 53.10
CA LEU A 617 -132.23 -94.12 53.37
C LEU A 617 -131.79 -94.82 52.06
N ALA A 618 -132.61 -94.78 51.01
CA ALA A 618 -132.25 -95.32 49.69
C ALA A 618 -131.12 -94.53 48.99
N LYS A 619 -131.10 -93.20 49.14
CA LYS A 619 -130.02 -92.34 48.59
C LYS A 619 -128.68 -92.59 49.26
N HIS A 620 -128.65 -92.73 50.59
CA HIS A 620 -127.42 -93.06 51.32
C HIS A 620 -126.94 -94.51 51.05
N ILE A 621 -127.83 -95.42 50.65
CA ILE A 621 -127.49 -96.78 50.21
C ILE A 621 -126.97 -96.83 48.75
N SER A 622 -127.41 -95.93 47.86
CA SER A 622 -126.92 -95.87 46.46
C SER A 622 -125.65 -95.02 46.24
N ALA A 623 -125.36 -94.06 47.12
CA ALA A 623 -124.20 -93.15 47.02
C ALA A 623 -122.87 -93.73 47.57
N GLY A 624 -122.80 -95.05 47.81
CA GLY A 624 -121.53 -95.78 47.89
C GLY A 624 -120.62 -95.46 49.09
N LYS A 625 -121.16 -94.97 50.21
CA LYS A 625 -120.39 -94.70 51.44
C LYS A 625 -120.94 -95.43 52.67
N ILE A 626 -121.12 -96.74 52.59
CA ILE A 626 -120.80 -97.72 53.65
C ILE A 626 -120.29 -98.98 52.93
N LYS A 627 -118.98 -99.24 53.00
CA LYS A 627 -118.36 -100.52 52.62
C LYS A 627 -117.69 -101.09 53.87
N ILE A 628 -118.42 -101.97 54.53
CA ILE A 628 -117.97 -102.89 55.59
C ILE A 628 -117.85 -104.25 54.91
N MET A 629 -116.63 -104.64 54.56
CA MET A 629 -116.22 -106.04 54.52
C MET A 629 -114.78 -106.11 55.09
N PRO A 630 -114.58 -106.86 56.18
CA PRO A 630 -113.26 -107.18 56.74
C PRO A 630 -112.74 -108.51 56.17
N ASP A 631 -111.42 -108.70 56.22
CA ASP A 631 -110.68 -109.98 56.32
C ASP A 631 -109.22 -109.54 56.62
N ILE A 632 -108.67 -109.61 57.84
CA ILE A 632 -108.31 -110.81 58.63
C ILE A 632 -107.54 -111.78 57.70
N LEU A 633 -106.23 -111.95 57.85
CA LEU A 633 -105.57 -112.76 58.87
C LEU A 633 -104.25 -112.07 59.32
N THR A 634 -104.17 -111.53 60.53
CA THR A 634 -104.01 -112.16 61.85
C THR A 634 -102.59 -112.57 62.19
N ILE A 635 -102.15 -112.01 63.33
CA ILE A 635 -101.59 -112.71 64.50
C ILE A 635 -100.28 -113.44 64.20
N GLY A 636 -99.14 -113.10 64.80
CA GLY A 636 -98.88 -112.38 66.03
C GLY A 636 -97.52 -112.84 66.54
N SER A 637 -97.01 -112.09 67.53
CA SER A 637 -95.90 -112.41 68.43
C SER A 637 -94.53 -112.74 67.82
N GLY A 638 -93.59 -111.82 68.07
CA GLY A 638 -92.22 -112.20 68.45
C GLY A 638 -91.16 -112.12 67.36
N GLY A 639 -90.33 -111.07 67.45
CA GLY A 639 -88.88 -111.16 67.26
C GLY A 639 -88.29 -111.53 65.88
N ALA A 640 -87.53 -110.54 65.36
CA ALA A 640 -86.27 -110.67 64.61
C ALA A 640 -86.24 -111.07 63.11
N ALA A 641 -85.32 -110.37 62.43
CA ALA A 641 -84.47 -110.77 61.30
C ALA A 641 -85.00 -110.75 59.84
N GLU A 642 -84.38 -109.85 59.07
CA GLU A 642 -83.78 -110.01 57.74
C GLU A 642 -84.41 -110.89 56.64
N GLY A 643 -84.56 -110.27 55.46
CA GLY A 643 -83.95 -110.85 54.25
C GLY A 643 -84.85 -111.06 53.03
N LEU A 644 -84.47 -110.40 51.92
CA LEU A 644 -84.65 -110.79 50.51
C LEU A 644 -86.10 -110.92 49.99
N ALA A 645 -86.42 -110.71 48.72
CA ALA A 645 -85.77 -110.25 47.51
C ALA A 645 -86.89 -110.22 46.46
N ALA A 646 -86.64 -109.57 45.33
CA ALA A 646 -87.15 -109.98 44.03
C ALA A 646 -88.68 -110.25 43.94
N VAL A 647 -89.44 -109.27 43.43
CA VAL A 647 -90.61 -109.47 42.51
C VAL A 647 -91.35 -108.14 42.30
N LEU A 648 -90.70 -107.16 41.67
CA LEU A 648 -91.45 -106.22 40.81
C LEU A 648 -90.87 -106.17 39.39
N THR A 649 -90.30 -107.30 38.98
CA THR A 649 -89.95 -107.62 37.59
C THR A 649 -90.50 -108.99 37.21
N GLN A 650 -91.73 -109.26 37.65
CA GLN A 650 -92.56 -110.37 37.18
C GLN A 650 -93.96 -109.85 36.84
N ALA A 651 -94.07 -108.95 35.86
CA ALA A 651 -95.36 -108.64 35.22
C ALA A 651 -95.25 -107.89 33.86
N ILE A 652 -94.14 -108.03 33.11
CA ILE A 652 -94.12 -107.65 31.69
C ILE A 652 -94.10 -108.95 30.88
N SER A 653 -95.20 -109.20 30.16
CA SER A 653 -95.46 -110.32 29.24
C SER A 653 -96.23 -111.52 29.82
N LEU A 654 -97.57 -111.41 29.85
CA LEU A 654 -98.49 -112.33 29.12
C LEU A 654 -99.98 -111.97 29.29
N SER A 655 -100.49 -111.15 28.36
CA SER A 655 -101.76 -111.32 27.64
C SER A 655 -101.61 -110.58 26.29
N GLY A 656 -101.52 -111.17 25.11
CA GLY A 656 -101.74 -112.54 24.65
C GLY A 656 -102.63 -112.54 23.40
N MET A 657 -102.14 -112.06 22.24
CA MET A 657 -102.66 -112.40 20.90
C MET A 657 -101.48 -112.90 20.04
N LYS A 658 -101.65 -114.10 19.44
CA LYS A 658 -100.67 -114.94 18.69
C LYS A 658 -100.77 -114.68 17.17
N ILE A 659 -99.66 -114.58 16.42
CA ILE A 659 -98.85 -115.61 15.68
C ILE A 659 -99.65 -116.45 14.66
N ASP A 660 -99.12 -116.54 13.43
CA ASP A 660 -99.36 -117.64 12.49
C ASP A 660 -98.03 -118.38 12.16
N PRO A 661 -98.01 -119.73 12.04
CA PRO A 661 -96.81 -120.54 11.87
C PRO A 661 -96.83 -121.42 10.60
N ASP A 662 -96.16 -121.01 9.50
CA ASP A 662 -95.63 -121.93 8.44
C ASP A 662 -94.78 -121.24 7.32
N GLY A 663 -93.63 -120.67 7.68
CA GLY A 663 -92.39 -120.82 6.90
C GLY A 663 -92.28 -120.28 5.45
N LYS A 664 -91.85 -119.00 5.33
CA LYS A 664 -91.37 -118.25 4.12
C LYS A 664 -92.50 -117.64 3.25
N ALA A 665 -92.34 -116.50 2.57
CA ALA A 665 -91.18 -115.68 2.22
C ALA A 665 -91.62 -114.25 1.80
N VAL A 666 -90.84 -113.26 2.24
CA VAL A 666 -90.29 -112.08 1.51
C VAL A 666 -91.23 -111.18 0.68
N VAL A 667 -91.12 -109.85 0.87
CA VAL A 667 -90.54 -108.87 -0.08
C VAL A 667 -91.11 -107.46 0.13
N LYS A 668 -90.14 -106.56 0.41
CA LYS A 668 -89.93 -105.16 -0.01
C LYS A 668 -91.12 -104.22 -0.19
N LYS A 669 -91.10 -103.07 0.49
CA LYS A 669 -90.29 -101.84 0.22
C LYS A 669 -90.82 -101.05 -0.99
N PRO A 670 -90.50 -99.75 -1.06
CA PRO A 670 -89.23 -99.28 -1.66
C PRO A 670 -88.09 -98.98 -0.68
#